data_AF-A0AAJ8MHV4-F1
#
_entry.id   AF-A0AAJ8MHV4-F1
#
_cell.length_a   1.000
_cell.length_b   1.000
_cell.length_c   1.000
_cell.angle_alpha   90.00
_cell.angle_beta   90.00
_cell.angle_gamma   90.00
#
_symmetry.space_group_name_H-M   'P 1'
#
loop_
_entity.id
_entity.type
_entity.pdbx_description
1 polymer ?
#
loop_
_entity_poly.entity_id
_entity_poly.type
_entity_poly.pdbx_seq_one_letter_code
_entity_poly.pdbx_strand_id
1 'polypeptide(L)'
;MSGDLEIGKVWEAVGPFPSGMREHPFTHSPLSAFLDPSLDPDINFAQRPYDDSETWPSEICDGGRVGWRRFEVGEDGWLEVSYPEIRWDQLRSDHGWASLQYQSILRTTINIPAVPNQPRTSVRIDVTQGVEYAFVPYPVPTDLTEPISWYNADIYAFSDTPTGLRGTTNKTSNFARSLSLTPGKYVILLKALYEIRMFGDPGSSPPTIRIKVAAEVDEVGDFQILEGLEEVPDVVDGWFMGDWISVGFRVPSEAQDIEIIGVELPASFGQSINLTLPGSAKILKGQIRPIALRVGQTKALPGYVQSLAIKLTIKIHGSGKGEEKQAIWHPTFNHIRTDDKDRIAPFKITFASPSITSGVPAAVSHAMILPPPQWPTNKTSSSASPVALASDPGIIHPQPPSTPSASTQQAAHSANAAVPLSPVLLVLHGAGVDITLPEYIAAVPSIPEYWAVLPTGRNEWGEDWHGGSMLDVWAARDAFSLIIRRIGMVVSDQTIMMGHSNGGQGAWHLAARYPDRVRGVVAASGWLTIQDYVPYTEINSRHYADPSLMGILSSSLSSYNNDLYLSNLANIPILVVHGSEDDNVPPRHSRSYVNIISSWAGQQDGGPARLLEVPKKGHWWDDVLRSDQVIEFIKDLPHKKSWDEQRKVGFTLTTANPQESGGRAGVRIVELDIPGRIGRLDVNARQWKDSDPAKPLDLRGTNVKRIELVSQQSGKLQTFRKSSSGIGWIQEDVPIMGPLTLPRAYGPIIRILSTAGPMTIICPDSPRLRDIAKKIAHDLYLYHRLDSDIIGDREGLMRVAKDELGQGNLVILGRPDENLYTNWMIRQGKLPLRFPTKGVMLVNDKVVYDRGAGLITLHPHTTSSRSLAMLIAGNDDLGLELAARLSPIRTGVPIPDWAIVGPQARWKGAGGFIGAGFWDGHWGWNEAMSWMDR
;
A
#
# COMPACT_ATOMS: atom_id res chain seq x y z
N MET A 1 37.74 -19.83 -17.91
CA MET A 1 38.01 -19.22 -16.59
C MET A 1 36.66 -18.80 -16.03
N SER A 2 36.13 -19.51 -15.04
CA SER A 2 34.92 -19.09 -14.33
C SER A 2 35.33 -17.97 -13.37
N GLY A 3 35.08 -16.72 -13.75
CA GLY A 3 35.23 -15.60 -12.83
C GLY A 3 34.15 -15.66 -11.73
N ASP A 4 34.37 -14.95 -10.63
CA ASP A 4 33.32 -14.70 -9.65
C ASP A 4 32.40 -13.56 -10.12
N LEU A 5 31.19 -13.49 -9.56
CA LEU A 5 30.35 -12.30 -9.72
C LEU A 5 31.04 -11.13 -9.00
N GLU A 6 31.37 -10.08 -9.75
CA GLU A 6 32.12 -8.93 -9.25
C GLU A 6 31.44 -7.62 -9.67
N ILE A 7 31.19 -6.75 -8.70
CA ILE A 7 30.67 -5.39 -8.89
C ILE A 7 31.84 -4.42 -8.71
N GLY A 8 31.95 -3.43 -9.60
CA GLY A 8 32.96 -2.39 -9.51
C GLY A 8 32.83 -1.58 -8.22
N LYS A 9 33.97 -1.28 -7.60
CA LYS A 9 34.03 -0.48 -6.36
C LYS A 9 34.04 1.02 -6.58
N VAL A 10 34.31 1.46 -7.81
CA VAL A 10 34.27 2.88 -8.20
C VAL A 10 33.01 3.11 -9.02
N TRP A 11 32.20 4.07 -8.58
CA TRP A 11 30.99 4.51 -9.27
C TRP A 11 31.24 5.88 -9.89
N GLU A 12 31.00 5.99 -11.18
CA GLU A 12 31.00 7.27 -11.89
C GLU A 12 29.58 7.84 -11.87
N ALA A 13 29.46 9.12 -11.56
CA ALA A 13 28.16 9.77 -11.42
C ALA A 13 28.11 11.10 -12.17
N VAL A 14 26.92 11.47 -12.60
CA VAL A 14 26.59 12.84 -13.00
C VAL A 14 25.41 13.31 -12.14
N GLY A 15 25.62 14.43 -11.46
CA GLY A 15 24.73 15.01 -10.47
C GLY A 15 25.53 15.86 -9.48
N PRO A 16 24.86 16.64 -8.62
CA PRO A 16 23.44 16.50 -8.30
C PRO A 16 22.55 17.37 -9.19
N PHE A 17 21.38 16.84 -9.52
CA PHE A 17 20.27 17.57 -10.13
C PHE A 17 19.15 17.73 -9.10
N PRO A 18 18.37 18.82 -9.12
CA PRO A 18 17.17 18.93 -8.30
C PRO A 18 16.24 17.74 -8.56
N SER A 19 15.53 17.30 -7.52
CA SER A 19 14.51 16.26 -7.67
C SER A 19 13.33 16.53 -6.77
N GLY A 20 12.13 16.40 -7.34
CA GLY A 20 10.90 16.49 -6.58
C GLY A 20 10.60 15.23 -5.77
N MET A 21 9.89 15.41 -4.66
CA MET A 21 9.34 14.29 -3.89
C MET A 21 8.33 13.51 -4.73
N ARG A 22 8.43 12.16 -4.75
CA ARG A 22 7.54 11.23 -5.49
C ARG A 22 7.45 11.46 -7.00
N GLU A 23 8.42 12.17 -7.56
CA GLU A 23 8.46 12.48 -9.00
C GLU A 23 9.20 11.41 -9.83
N HIS A 24 10.01 10.58 -9.17
CA HIS A 24 10.88 9.60 -9.81
C HIS A 24 10.22 8.61 -10.80
N PRO A 25 8.91 8.25 -10.71
CA PRO A 25 8.29 7.42 -11.75
C PRO A 25 8.15 8.17 -13.08
N PHE A 26 8.04 9.51 -13.02
CA PHE A 26 7.85 10.37 -14.18
C PHE A 26 9.18 10.75 -14.84
N THR A 27 10.22 11.02 -14.05
CA THR A 27 11.52 11.46 -14.54
C THR A 27 12.47 10.29 -14.73
N HIS A 28 13.11 10.22 -15.90
CA HIS A 28 14.02 9.13 -16.24
C HIS A 28 15.48 9.53 -16.04
N SER A 29 15.93 10.54 -16.76
CA SER A 29 17.31 11.01 -16.67
C SER A 29 17.34 12.50 -17.03
N PRO A 30 17.88 13.38 -16.16
CA PRO A 30 18.06 14.80 -16.47
C PRO A 30 18.92 15.01 -17.74
N LEU A 31 19.79 14.04 -18.07
CA LEU A 31 20.64 14.11 -19.25
C LEU A 31 19.87 13.95 -20.57
N SER A 32 18.68 13.34 -20.52
CA SER A 32 17.87 13.06 -21.72
C SER A 32 17.45 14.33 -22.46
N ALA A 33 17.41 15.49 -21.79
CA ALA A 33 17.09 16.78 -22.40
C ALA A 33 18.18 17.27 -23.38
N PHE A 34 19.41 16.79 -23.23
CA PHE A 34 20.59 17.29 -23.95
C PHE A 34 21.13 16.29 -24.99
N LEU A 35 20.38 15.22 -25.25
CA LEU A 35 20.75 14.20 -26.22
C LEU A 35 19.94 14.35 -27.50
N ASP A 36 20.56 13.92 -28.62
CA ASP A 36 19.82 13.74 -29.86
C ASP A 36 18.66 12.74 -29.61
N PRO A 37 17.41 13.06 -29.98
CA PRO A 37 16.26 12.19 -29.76
C PRO A 37 16.37 10.79 -30.39
N SER A 38 17.28 10.58 -31.34
CA SER A 38 17.56 9.28 -31.96
C SER A 38 18.42 8.37 -31.09
N LEU A 39 19.12 8.90 -30.10
CA LEU A 39 19.98 8.15 -29.19
C LEU A 39 19.18 7.65 -27.98
N ASP A 40 19.43 6.42 -27.56
CA ASP A 40 18.93 5.93 -26.29
C ASP A 40 19.76 6.56 -25.14
N PRO A 41 19.13 7.25 -24.17
CA PRO A 41 19.84 7.97 -23.12
C PRO A 41 20.60 7.06 -22.16
N ASP A 42 20.11 5.84 -21.92
CA ASP A 42 20.72 4.90 -20.99
C ASP A 42 21.95 4.25 -21.63
N ILE A 43 21.83 3.85 -22.90
CA ILE A 43 22.97 3.34 -23.68
C ILE A 43 24.03 4.43 -23.84
N ASN A 44 23.61 5.66 -24.16
CA ASN A 44 24.53 6.78 -24.27
C ASN A 44 25.28 7.00 -22.96
N PHE A 45 24.56 7.09 -21.83
CA PHE A 45 25.19 7.27 -20.53
C PHE A 45 26.07 6.09 -20.13
N ALA A 46 25.75 4.85 -20.50
CA ALA A 46 26.59 3.69 -20.23
C ALA A 46 27.93 3.71 -21.00
N GLN A 47 27.92 4.22 -22.24
CA GLN A 47 29.08 4.21 -23.14
C GLN A 47 29.89 5.51 -23.14
N ARG A 48 29.32 6.62 -22.65
CA ARG A 48 29.96 7.95 -22.68
C ARG A 48 31.30 7.93 -21.95
N PRO A 49 32.42 8.34 -22.55
CA PRO A 49 33.67 8.45 -21.80
C PRO A 49 33.52 9.40 -20.60
N TYR A 50 34.19 9.09 -19.49
CA TYR A 50 34.32 10.05 -18.40
C TYR A 50 35.18 11.24 -18.88
N ASP A 51 34.69 12.47 -18.71
CA ASP A 51 35.35 13.70 -19.15
C ASP A 51 35.17 14.81 -18.11
N ASP A 52 36.25 15.20 -17.42
CA ASP A 52 36.21 16.25 -16.39
C ASP A 52 35.82 17.64 -16.93
N SER A 53 35.90 17.86 -18.25
CA SER A 53 35.50 19.13 -18.88
C SER A 53 34.02 19.19 -19.24
N GLU A 54 33.35 18.03 -19.26
CA GLU A 54 31.96 17.91 -19.64
C GLU A 54 31.03 18.29 -18.48
N THR A 55 30.07 19.16 -18.77
CA THR A 55 29.16 19.70 -17.75
C THR A 55 27.72 19.85 -18.26
N TRP A 56 26.77 19.82 -17.34
CA TRP A 56 25.34 20.00 -17.57
C TRP A 56 24.76 21.09 -16.66
N PRO A 57 23.66 21.76 -17.05
CA PRO A 57 22.96 22.69 -16.17
C PRO A 57 22.43 22.01 -14.90
N SER A 58 22.63 22.64 -13.74
CA SER A 58 22.00 22.26 -12.47
C SER A 58 21.83 23.49 -11.59
N GLU A 59 20.62 23.74 -11.11
CA GLU A 59 20.25 24.96 -10.38
C GLU A 59 20.76 25.00 -8.93
N ILE A 60 21.10 23.84 -8.36
CA ILE A 60 21.60 23.72 -6.99
C ILE A 60 23.12 23.85 -6.89
N CYS A 61 23.84 23.82 -8.01
CA CYS A 61 25.29 23.91 -8.05
C CYS A 61 25.77 25.36 -8.21
N ASP A 62 26.90 25.71 -7.58
CA ASP A 62 27.55 27.00 -7.81
C ASP A 62 27.95 27.15 -9.29
N GLY A 63 27.64 28.31 -9.88
CA GLY A 63 27.82 28.55 -11.32
C GLY A 63 26.76 27.88 -12.22
N GLY A 64 25.76 27.21 -11.63
CA GLY A 64 24.62 26.65 -12.35
C GLY A 64 24.96 25.40 -13.18
N ARG A 65 26.07 24.72 -12.88
CA ARG A 65 26.57 23.59 -13.67
C ARG A 65 27.11 22.47 -12.80
N VAL A 66 27.00 21.25 -13.32
CA VAL A 66 27.47 20.03 -12.69
C VAL A 66 28.23 19.17 -13.70
N GLY A 67 29.23 18.41 -13.24
CA GLY A 67 30.05 17.54 -14.09
C GLY A 67 30.12 16.11 -13.58
N TRP A 68 31.01 15.33 -14.18
CA TRP A 68 31.31 13.98 -13.73
C TRP A 68 31.98 13.96 -12.35
N ARG A 69 31.70 12.92 -11.56
CA ARG A 69 32.41 12.61 -10.31
C ARG A 69 32.60 11.12 -10.13
N ARG A 70 33.55 10.74 -9.27
CA ARG A 70 33.78 9.37 -8.80
C ARG A 70 33.49 9.26 -7.33
N PHE A 71 32.85 8.16 -6.96
CA PHE A 71 32.57 7.75 -5.59
C PHE A 71 33.08 6.33 -5.40
N GLU A 72 33.64 6.04 -4.23
CA GLU A 72 34.17 4.72 -3.90
C GLU A 72 33.29 4.04 -2.85
N VAL A 73 33.08 2.73 -3.02
CA VAL A 73 32.38 1.91 -2.03
C VAL A 73 33.28 1.74 -0.80
N GLY A 74 32.74 2.06 0.37
CA GLY A 74 33.41 1.89 1.66
C GLY A 74 33.67 0.43 2.02
N GLU A 75 34.48 0.20 3.06
CA GLU A 75 34.82 -1.15 3.54
C GLU A 75 33.59 -1.93 4.06
N ASP A 76 32.54 -1.21 4.48
CA ASP A 76 31.25 -1.74 4.92
C ASP A 76 30.30 -2.12 3.76
N GLY A 77 30.74 -1.88 2.52
CA GLY A 77 29.97 -2.14 1.30
C GLY A 77 28.97 -1.04 0.93
N TRP A 78 28.92 0.06 1.68
CA TRP A 78 28.06 1.21 1.38
C TRP A 78 28.76 2.20 0.46
N LEU A 79 28.01 2.73 -0.49
CA LEU A 79 28.38 3.85 -1.34
C LEU A 79 27.73 5.12 -0.77
N GLU A 80 28.54 6.15 -0.52
CA GLU A 80 28.05 7.45 -0.07
C GLU A 80 28.21 8.47 -1.20
N VAL A 81 27.09 9.06 -1.64
CA VAL A 81 27.05 10.06 -2.70
C VAL A 81 26.67 11.39 -2.07
N SER A 82 27.64 12.29 -1.97
CA SER A 82 27.49 13.60 -1.32
C SER A 82 28.21 14.70 -2.11
N TYR A 83 27.72 15.93 -1.96
CA TYR A 83 28.20 17.12 -2.67
C TYR A 83 28.43 18.26 -1.67
N PRO A 84 29.50 18.20 -0.85
CA PRO A 84 29.74 19.14 0.24
C PRO A 84 30.05 20.57 -0.22
N GLU A 85 30.43 20.75 -1.49
CA GLU A 85 30.71 22.07 -2.06
C GLU A 85 29.45 22.91 -2.30
N ILE A 86 28.26 22.29 -2.30
CA ILE A 86 27.00 23.01 -2.49
C ILE A 86 26.62 23.75 -1.21
N ARG A 87 26.10 24.97 -1.36
CA ARG A 87 25.62 25.81 -0.25
C ARG A 87 24.25 25.35 0.26
N TRP A 88 24.19 24.12 0.77
CA TRP A 88 22.96 23.48 1.27
C TRP A 88 22.24 24.30 2.35
N ASP A 89 22.98 24.92 3.27
CA ASP A 89 22.41 25.79 4.30
C ASP A 89 21.61 26.95 3.72
N GLN A 90 22.11 27.56 2.64
CA GLN A 90 21.43 28.67 1.96
C GLN A 90 20.18 28.18 1.23
N LEU A 91 20.27 27.04 0.53
CA LEU A 91 19.13 26.45 -0.16
C LEU A 91 18.02 26.09 0.85
N ARG A 92 18.40 25.42 1.94
CA ARG A 92 17.50 25.06 3.03
C ARG A 92 16.86 26.27 3.70
N SER A 93 17.61 27.35 3.90
CA SER A 93 17.08 28.58 4.48
C SER A 93 16.02 29.25 3.61
N ASP A 94 16.09 29.13 2.29
CA ASP A 94 15.22 29.81 1.33
C ASP A 94 14.01 28.96 0.95
N HIS A 95 14.24 27.67 0.64
CA HIS A 95 13.23 26.76 0.07
C HIS A 95 12.85 25.60 1.03
N GLY A 96 13.43 25.55 2.23
CA GLY A 96 13.19 24.50 3.21
C GLY A 96 13.65 23.12 2.73
N TRP A 97 13.04 22.06 3.26
CA TRP A 97 13.41 20.67 2.98
C TRP A 97 13.29 20.25 1.51
N ALA A 98 12.41 20.89 0.75
CA ALA A 98 12.20 20.54 -0.64
C ALA A 98 13.48 20.71 -1.47
N SER A 99 14.32 21.69 -1.13
CA SER A 99 15.59 21.97 -1.81
C SER A 99 16.76 21.06 -1.44
N LEU A 100 16.62 20.24 -0.40
CA LEU A 100 17.64 19.26 -0.03
C LEU A 100 17.55 18.00 -0.91
N GLN A 101 16.44 17.84 -1.64
CA GLN A 101 16.23 16.69 -2.50
C GLN A 101 16.99 16.84 -3.81
N TYR A 102 17.87 15.88 -4.07
CA TYR A 102 18.62 15.82 -5.32
C TYR A 102 18.73 14.39 -5.82
N GLN A 103 18.97 14.25 -7.11
CA GLN A 103 19.26 12.98 -7.76
C GLN A 103 20.60 13.00 -8.48
N SER A 104 21.23 11.83 -8.56
CA SER A 104 22.40 11.57 -9.38
C SER A 104 22.19 10.28 -10.16
N ILE A 105 22.67 10.24 -11.40
CA ILE A 105 22.72 9.00 -12.19
C ILE A 105 24.13 8.45 -12.09
N LEU A 106 24.22 7.19 -11.69
CA LEU A 106 25.46 6.50 -11.41
C LEU A 106 25.65 5.33 -12.37
N ARG A 107 26.91 4.97 -12.61
CA ARG A 107 27.29 3.74 -13.30
C ARG A 107 28.52 3.09 -12.69
N THR A 108 28.56 1.76 -12.76
CA THR A 108 29.79 0.99 -12.58
C THR A 108 29.71 -0.27 -13.44
N THR A 109 30.71 -1.15 -13.37
CA THR A 109 30.71 -2.42 -14.11
C THR A 109 30.30 -3.58 -13.23
N ILE A 110 29.65 -4.58 -13.81
CA ILE A 110 29.41 -5.87 -13.17
C ILE A 110 29.77 -7.01 -14.12
N ASN A 111 30.46 -8.02 -13.62
CA ASN A 111 30.80 -9.23 -14.37
C ASN A 111 29.84 -10.36 -13.99
N ILE A 112 29.11 -10.88 -14.98
CA ILE A 112 28.22 -12.03 -14.81
C ILE A 112 28.99 -13.30 -15.21
N PRO A 113 29.23 -14.23 -14.27
CA PRO A 113 30.04 -15.41 -14.55
C PRO A 113 29.28 -16.44 -15.38
N ALA A 114 30.01 -17.28 -16.11
CA ALA A 114 29.41 -18.43 -16.79
C ALA A 114 29.25 -19.60 -15.80
N VAL A 115 28.05 -20.17 -15.74
CA VAL A 115 27.76 -21.36 -14.93
C VAL A 115 27.79 -22.60 -15.81
N PRO A 116 28.46 -23.70 -15.40
CA PRO A 116 28.51 -24.93 -16.20
C PRO A 116 27.12 -25.44 -16.59
N ASN A 117 26.95 -25.80 -17.87
CA ASN A 117 25.71 -26.32 -18.46
C ASN A 117 24.50 -25.36 -18.43
N GLN A 118 24.71 -24.07 -18.20
CA GLN A 118 23.65 -23.06 -18.25
C GLN A 118 23.98 -21.96 -19.27
N PRO A 119 23.09 -21.67 -20.22
CA PRO A 119 23.31 -20.62 -21.21
C PRO A 119 23.15 -19.21 -20.63
N ARG A 120 22.45 -19.09 -19.51
CA ARG A 120 22.23 -17.86 -18.75
C ARG A 120 22.52 -18.13 -17.29
N THR A 121 22.86 -17.07 -16.55
CA THR A 121 23.19 -17.14 -15.13
C THR A 121 22.04 -16.55 -14.34
N SER A 122 21.52 -17.33 -13.39
CA SER A 122 20.57 -16.84 -12.40
C SER A 122 21.33 -16.01 -11.35
N VAL A 123 20.92 -14.76 -11.14
CA VAL A 123 21.57 -13.82 -10.23
C VAL A 123 20.54 -13.30 -9.23
N ARG A 124 20.90 -13.30 -7.95
CA ARG A 124 20.19 -12.53 -6.92
C ARG A 124 20.83 -11.16 -6.79
N ILE A 125 20.02 -10.11 -6.68
CA ILE A 125 20.51 -8.76 -6.44
C ILE A 125 19.59 -7.97 -5.50
N ASP A 126 20.21 -7.29 -4.53
CA ASP A 126 19.63 -6.22 -3.75
C ASP A 126 20.29 -4.89 -4.13
N VAL A 127 19.47 -3.85 -4.21
CA VAL A 127 19.91 -2.46 -4.29
C VAL A 127 19.19 -1.72 -3.18
N THR A 128 19.83 -1.66 -2.02
CA THR A 128 19.29 -1.05 -0.79
C THR A 128 19.49 0.46 -0.84
N GLN A 129 18.43 1.21 -0.52
CA GLN A 129 18.36 2.68 -0.55
C GLN A 129 18.66 3.33 -1.93
N GLY A 130 18.62 2.55 -3.02
CA GLY A 130 18.54 3.07 -4.39
C GLY A 130 17.09 3.23 -4.87
N VAL A 131 16.85 3.98 -5.95
CA VAL A 131 15.50 4.15 -6.52
C VAL A 131 15.19 3.13 -7.59
N GLU A 132 16.06 3.04 -8.59
CA GLU A 132 15.96 2.13 -9.73
C GLU A 132 17.36 1.77 -10.22
N TYR A 133 17.48 0.61 -10.86
CA TYR A 133 18.71 0.16 -11.49
C TYR A 133 18.44 -0.56 -12.81
N ALA A 134 19.45 -0.62 -13.68
CA ALA A 134 19.37 -1.27 -14.98
C ALA A 134 20.72 -1.88 -15.38
N PHE A 135 20.70 -2.78 -16.37
CA PHE A 135 21.90 -3.41 -16.91
C PHE A 135 22.03 -3.11 -18.39
N VAL A 136 23.20 -2.63 -18.81
CA VAL A 136 23.56 -2.40 -20.21
C VAL A 136 24.72 -3.33 -20.56
N PRO A 137 24.58 -4.26 -21.53
CA PRO A 137 25.67 -5.16 -21.92
C PRO A 137 26.89 -4.38 -22.43
N TYR A 138 28.11 -4.89 -22.15
CA TYR A 138 29.36 -4.28 -22.59
C TYR A 138 30.29 -5.30 -23.27
N PRO A 139 30.62 -5.12 -24.58
CA PRO A 139 30.14 -4.07 -25.47
C PRO A 139 28.64 -4.21 -25.77
N VAL A 140 28.00 -3.11 -26.14
CA VAL A 140 26.57 -3.10 -26.50
C VAL A 140 26.39 -3.83 -27.84
N PRO A 141 25.53 -4.85 -27.92
CA PRO A 141 25.26 -5.57 -29.15
C PRO A 141 24.72 -4.64 -30.23
N THR A 142 25.18 -4.80 -31.47
CA THR A 142 24.74 -3.98 -32.62
C THR A 142 23.28 -4.19 -33.00
N ASP A 143 22.70 -5.31 -32.57
CA ASP A 143 21.31 -5.73 -32.78
C ASP A 143 20.39 -5.41 -31.59
N LEU A 144 20.90 -4.76 -30.54
CA LEU A 144 20.08 -4.29 -29.42
C LEU A 144 19.15 -3.17 -29.89
N THR A 145 17.88 -3.51 -30.08
CA THR A 145 16.83 -2.59 -30.56
C THR A 145 15.77 -2.30 -29.50
N GLU A 146 15.74 -3.09 -28.42
CA GLU A 146 14.79 -2.95 -27.32
C GLU A 146 15.25 -1.88 -26.31
N PRO A 147 14.30 -1.18 -25.66
CA PRO A 147 14.63 -0.24 -24.59
C PRO A 147 15.19 -0.98 -23.37
N ILE A 148 16.14 -0.33 -22.69
CA ILE A 148 16.75 -0.83 -21.46
C ILE A 148 15.67 -1.08 -20.39
N SER A 149 15.70 -2.26 -19.79
CA SER A 149 14.82 -2.63 -18.68
C SER A 149 15.32 -2.02 -17.38
N TRP A 150 14.48 -1.19 -16.75
CA TRP A 150 14.72 -0.70 -15.40
C TRP A 150 13.95 -1.52 -14.37
N TYR A 151 14.55 -1.68 -13.19
CA TYR A 151 14.00 -2.41 -12.05
C TYR A 151 13.89 -1.45 -10.86
N ASN A 152 12.77 -1.49 -10.14
CA ASN A 152 12.68 -0.78 -8.86
C ASN A 152 13.64 -1.44 -7.86
N ALA A 153 14.40 -0.58 -7.16
CA ALA A 153 15.28 -0.95 -6.07
C ALA A 153 14.51 -0.98 -4.74
N ASP A 154 15.18 -1.41 -3.67
CA ASP A 154 14.65 -1.40 -2.31
C ASP A 154 14.97 -0.06 -1.65
N ILE A 155 14.18 0.96 -2.01
CA ILE A 155 14.41 2.32 -1.53
C ILE A 155 14.23 2.42 0.00
N TYR A 156 13.41 1.56 0.62
CA TYR A 156 13.07 1.65 2.04
C TYR A 156 13.91 0.74 2.95
N ALA A 157 14.93 0.08 2.38
CA ALA A 157 15.78 -0.86 3.10
C ALA A 157 15.00 -2.00 3.79
N PHE A 158 13.98 -2.53 3.13
CA PHE A 158 13.33 -3.77 3.56
C PHE A 158 14.34 -4.92 3.70
N SER A 159 15.43 -4.92 2.93
CA SER A 159 16.54 -5.88 3.03
C SER A 159 17.15 -5.95 4.43
N ASP A 160 17.10 -4.85 5.17
CA ASP A 160 17.75 -4.69 6.48
C ASP A 160 16.76 -4.90 7.65
N THR A 161 15.46 -5.07 7.34
CA THR A 161 14.42 -5.41 8.34
C THR A 161 14.55 -6.88 8.76
N PRO A 162 14.00 -7.28 9.92
CA PRO A 162 14.01 -8.68 10.37
C PRO A 162 13.45 -9.67 9.33
N THR A 163 12.46 -9.25 8.52
CA THR A 163 11.89 -10.09 7.45
C THR A 163 12.79 -10.17 6.22
N GLY A 164 13.55 -9.11 5.91
CA GLY A 164 14.52 -9.07 4.83
C GLY A 164 15.81 -9.82 5.14
N LEU A 165 16.24 -9.85 6.41
CA LEU A 165 17.44 -10.53 6.84
C LEU A 165 17.34 -12.04 6.56
N ARG A 166 18.35 -12.55 5.87
CA ARG A 166 18.53 -13.97 5.58
C ARG A 166 19.74 -14.45 6.37
N GLY A 167 19.71 -15.69 6.87
CA GLY A 167 20.73 -16.24 7.78
C GLY A 167 22.18 -15.89 7.45
N THR A 168 23.06 -15.91 8.47
CA THR A 168 24.38 -15.24 8.54
C THR A 168 25.40 -15.50 7.43
N THR A 169 25.16 -16.43 6.50
CA THR A 169 26.08 -16.80 5.42
C THR A 169 25.72 -16.23 4.04
N ASN A 170 24.54 -15.63 3.87
CA ASN A 170 24.07 -15.15 2.56
C ASN A 170 24.43 -13.68 2.32
N LYS A 171 24.80 -13.31 1.08
CA LYS A 171 25.08 -11.91 0.73
C LYS A 171 23.83 -11.09 0.44
N THR A 172 22.73 -11.75 0.07
CA THR A 172 21.48 -11.11 -0.37
C THR A 172 20.30 -11.45 0.53
N SER A 173 19.33 -10.54 0.57
CA SER A 173 18.11 -10.55 1.38
C SER A 173 17.08 -11.57 0.90
N ASN A 174 16.05 -11.80 1.70
CA ASN A 174 14.88 -12.58 1.31
C ASN A 174 14.07 -11.95 0.17
N PHE A 175 14.20 -10.63 -0.04
CA PHE A 175 13.53 -9.90 -1.12
C PHE A 175 14.38 -9.71 -2.37
N ALA A 176 15.60 -10.23 -2.38
CA ALA A 176 16.53 -10.08 -3.50
C ALA A 176 15.90 -10.55 -4.82
N ARG A 177 15.96 -9.68 -5.83
CA ARG A 177 15.35 -9.96 -7.13
C ARG A 177 16.13 -11.07 -7.81
N SER A 178 15.42 -12.08 -8.32
CA SER A 178 16.02 -13.11 -9.19
C SER A 178 15.98 -12.62 -10.63
N LEU A 179 17.15 -12.54 -11.27
CA LEU A 179 17.34 -12.13 -12.65
C LEU A 179 18.05 -13.22 -13.45
N SER A 180 17.71 -13.32 -14.74
CA SER A 180 18.40 -14.18 -15.69
C SER A 180 19.21 -13.32 -16.65
N LEU A 181 20.54 -13.39 -16.57
CA LEU A 181 21.46 -12.58 -17.38
C LEU A 181 22.38 -13.48 -18.21
N THR A 182 22.73 -13.07 -19.43
CA THR A 182 23.75 -13.80 -20.20
C THR A 182 25.12 -13.56 -19.57
N PRO A 183 26.00 -14.58 -19.49
CA PRO A 183 27.36 -14.39 -19.00
C PRO A 183 28.11 -13.31 -19.79
N GLY A 184 28.88 -12.47 -19.10
CA GLY A 184 29.60 -11.36 -19.72
C GLY A 184 29.67 -10.12 -18.83
N LYS A 185 30.25 -9.06 -19.38
CA LYS A 185 30.40 -7.77 -18.70
C LYS A 185 29.21 -6.88 -19.00
N TYR A 186 28.74 -6.17 -17.98
CA TYR A 186 27.70 -5.16 -18.08
C TYR A 186 28.15 -3.86 -17.41
N VAL A 187 27.55 -2.76 -17.83
CA VAL A 187 27.46 -1.53 -17.05
C VAL A 187 26.15 -1.57 -16.27
N ILE A 188 26.22 -1.51 -14.95
CA ILE A 188 25.04 -1.31 -14.10
C ILE A 188 24.79 0.19 -14.00
N LEU A 189 23.57 0.61 -14.29
CA LEU A 189 23.10 1.98 -14.10
C LEU A 189 22.28 2.04 -12.81
N LEU A 190 22.40 3.14 -12.07
CA LEU A 190 21.68 3.34 -10.82
C LEU A 190 21.19 4.78 -10.71
N LYS A 191 19.93 4.95 -10.29
CA LYS A 191 19.39 6.26 -9.91
C LYS A 191 19.43 6.39 -8.40
N ALA A 192 20.26 7.33 -7.96
CA ALA A 192 20.39 7.71 -6.56
C ALA A 192 19.53 8.95 -6.33
N LEU A 193 18.73 8.95 -5.26
CA LEU A 193 17.88 10.08 -4.87
C LEU A 193 18.06 10.30 -3.37
N TYR A 194 18.34 11.54 -2.97
CA TYR A 194 18.20 11.95 -1.60
C TYR A 194 16.74 12.32 -1.35
N GLU A 195 15.99 11.40 -0.75
CA GLU A 195 14.65 11.71 -0.24
C GLU A 195 14.73 11.91 1.28
N ILE A 196 14.39 13.12 1.75
CA ILE A 196 14.53 13.47 3.17
C ILE A 196 13.68 12.56 4.09
N ARG A 197 12.56 11.99 3.61
CA ARG A 197 11.77 11.04 4.42
C ARG A 197 12.52 9.75 4.74
N MET A 198 13.52 9.41 3.93
CA MET A 198 14.33 8.21 4.13
C MET A 198 15.58 8.49 4.95
N PHE A 199 16.26 9.60 4.63
CA PHE A 199 17.57 9.92 5.20
C PHE A 199 17.51 10.89 6.39
N GLY A 200 16.33 11.42 6.69
CA GLY A 200 16.13 12.44 7.71
C GLY A 200 16.70 13.79 7.31
N ASP A 201 16.51 14.78 8.15
CA ASP A 201 17.13 16.09 8.00
C ASP A 201 18.64 16.02 8.34
N PRO A 202 19.56 16.43 7.45
CA PRO A 202 20.99 16.30 7.71
C PRO A 202 21.56 17.40 8.63
N GLY A 203 20.73 18.34 9.09
CA GLY A 203 21.17 19.47 9.91
C GLY A 203 22.13 20.37 9.13
N SER A 204 23.29 20.66 9.72
CA SER A 204 24.40 21.39 9.09
C SER A 204 25.30 20.50 8.23
N SER A 205 25.01 19.21 8.12
CA SER A 205 25.79 18.30 7.27
C SER A 205 25.23 18.32 5.84
N PRO A 206 26.05 18.06 4.82
CA PRO A 206 25.55 17.87 3.47
C PRO A 206 24.57 16.68 3.41
N PRO A 207 23.42 16.81 2.73
CA PRO A 207 22.57 15.66 2.46
C PRO A 207 23.37 14.62 1.67
N THR A 208 23.34 13.38 2.15
CA THR A 208 24.19 12.29 1.68
C THR A 208 23.34 11.07 1.41
N ILE A 209 23.39 10.57 0.18
CA ILE A 209 22.70 9.35 -0.23
C ILE A 209 23.59 8.17 0.15
N ARG A 210 23.03 7.17 0.84
CA ARG A 210 23.71 5.91 1.13
C ARG A 210 23.05 4.80 0.32
N ILE A 211 23.84 4.00 -0.40
CA ILE A 211 23.36 2.91 -1.25
C ILE A 211 24.22 1.67 -1.02
N LYS A 212 23.61 0.49 -1.04
CA LYS A 212 24.36 -0.77 -1.05
C LYS A 212 23.86 -1.67 -2.17
N VAL A 213 24.80 -2.19 -2.96
CA VAL A 213 24.50 -3.17 -4.01
C VAL A 213 25.12 -4.50 -3.62
N ALA A 214 24.28 -5.49 -3.35
CA ALA A 214 24.70 -6.85 -3.04
C ALA A 214 24.17 -7.79 -4.13
N ALA A 215 25.04 -8.64 -4.67
CA ALA A 215 24.64 -9.63 -5.65
C ALA A 215 25.42 -10.93 -5.49
N GLU A 216 24.80 -12.02 -5.90
CA GLU A 216 25.41 -13.35 -5.92
C GLU A 216 24.79 -14.24 -6.99
N VAL A 217 25.54 -15.24 -7.44
CA VAL A 217 25.01 -16.28 -8.32
C VAL A 217 24.00 -17.08 -7.52
N ASP A 218 22.80 -17.23 -8.07
CA ASP A 218 21.72 -17.97 -7.46
C ASP A 218 21.95 -19.47 -7.70
N GLU A 219 21.75 -20.29 -6.67
CA GLU A 219 21.85 -21.73 -6.80
C GLU A 219 20.69 -22.23 -7.68
N VAL A 220 21.02 -22.71 -8.87
CA VAL A 220 20.04 -23.27 -9.79
C VAL A 220 19.73 -24.71 -9.35
N GLY A 221 18.92 -24.80 -8.31
CA GLY A 221 18.27 -26.03 -7.83
C GLY A 221 16.75 -25.95 -7.99
N ASP A 222 16.03 -26.68 -7.16
CA ASP A 222 14.57 -26.53 -7.02
C ASP A 222 14.22 -25.17 -6.36
N PHE A 223 12.93 -24.96 -6.07
CA PHE A 223 12.42 -23.83 -5.29
C PHE A 223 13.05 -23.75 -3.88
N GLN A 224 12.96 -22.57 -3.27
CA GLN A 224 13.41 -22.31 -1.90
C GLN A 224 12.23 -21.85 -1.04
N ILE A 225 12.12 -22.40 0.17
CA ILE A 225 11.29 -21.84 1.25
C ILE A 225 12.10 -20.73 1.92
N LEU A 226 11.52 -19.53 2.01
CA LEU A 226 12.17 -18.35 2.57
C LEU A 226 11.84 -18.23 4.06
N GLU A 227 12.75 -18.71 4.91
CA GLU A 227 12.69 -18.48 6.36
C GLU A 227 12.80 -16.98 6.67
N GLY A 228 11.95 -16.47 7.57
CA GLY A 228 11.82 -15.06 7.93
C GLY A 228 10.72 -14.31 7.17
N LEU A 229 10.12 -14.91 6.13
CA LEU A 229 8.96 -14.36 5.40
C LEU A 229 7.65 -15.08 5.74
N GLU A 230 7.65 -15.96 6.73
CA GLU A 230 6.44 -16.61 7.21
C GLU A 230 5.60 -15.73 8.14
N GLU A 231 4.28 -15.94 8.08
CA GLU A 231 3.33 -15.38 9.04
C GLU A 231 2.69 -16.52 9.80
N VAL A 232 2.97 -16.60 11.10
CA VAL A 232 2.49 -17.65 12.01
C VAL A 232 2.07 -17.02 13.33
N PRO A 233 0.83 -17.21 13.82
CA PRO A 233 0.37 -16.59 15.06
C PRO A 233 0.95 -17.30 16.29
N ASP A 234 0.94 -16.61 17.43
CA ASP A 234 1.23 -17.25 18.71
C ASP A 234 0.07 -18.15 19.16
N VAL A 235 0.36 -19.01 20.14
CA VAL A 235 -0.60 -19.92 20.76
C VAL A 235 -0.92 -19.45 22.18
N VAL A 236 -2.19 -19.16 22.49
CA VAL A 236 -2.65 -18.77 23.83
C VAL A 236 -3.59 -19.84 24.39
N ASP A 237 -3.27 -20.39 25.57
CA ASP A 237 -3.98 -21.51 26.20
C ASP A 237 -4.18 -22.71 25.25
N GLY A 238 -3.19 -22.97 24.40
CA GLY A 238 -3.24 -24.02 23.39
C GLY A 238 -4.01 -23.69 22.12
N TRP A 239 -4.55 -22.48 21.95
CA TRP A 239 -5.23 -22.07 20.72
C TRP A 239 -4.35 -21.17 19.87
N PHE A 240 -4.22 -21.43 18.57
CA PHE A 240 -3.62 -20.48 17.64
C PHE A 240 -4.45 -19.21 17.62
N MET A 241 -3.80 -18.06 17.76
CA MET A 241 -4.46 -16.77 17.70
C MET A 241 -4.54 -16.25 16.25
N GLY A 242 -5.08 -17.06 15.36
CA GLY A 242 -5.24 -16.73 13.94
C GLY A 242 -5.91 -17.85 13.15
N ASP A 243 -6.46 -17.50 11.99
CA ASP A 243 -7.07 -18.43 11.03
C ASP A 243 -6.21 -18.69 9.79
N TRP A 244 -5.10 -17.95 9.67
CA TRP A 244 -4.26 -17.93 8.49
C TRP A 244 -2.80 -18.00 8.88
N ILE A 245 -2.03 -18.78 8.13
CA ILE A 245 -0.57 -18.75 8.14
C ILE A 245 -0.08 -18.58 6.70
N SER A 246 1.11 -18.05 6.51
CA SER A 246 1.75 -18.02 5.19
C SER A 246 3.21 -18.38 5.25
N VAL A 247 3.72 -18.86 4.11
CA VAL A 247 5.13 -19.19 3.91
C VAL A 247 5.61 -18.62 2.57
N GLY A 248 6.78 -17.99 2.56
CA GLY A 248 7.38 -17.44 1.35
C GLY A 248 8.06 -18.51 0.50
N PHE A 249 7.81 -18.48 -0.80
CA PHE A 249 8.47 -19.33 -1.79
C PHE A 249 9.19 -18.49 -2.84
N ARG A 250 10.38 -18.96 -3.24
CA ARG A 250 11.15 -18.37 -4.34
C ARG A 250 11.54 -19.44 -5.34
N VAL A 251 11.41 -19.13 -6.62
CA VAL A 251 11.87 -19.99 -7.71
C VAL A 251 12.97 -19.26 -8.47
N PRO A 252 14.21 -19.80 -8.56
CA PRO A 252 15.29 -19.19 -9.34
C PRO A 252 14.92 -18.97 -10.81
N SER A 253 15.53 -17.99 -11.48
CA SER A 253 15.15 -17.59 -12.85
C SER A 253 15.46 -18.65 -13.92
N GLU A 254 16.44 -19.53 -13.65
CA GLU A 254 16.82 -20.66 -14.52
C GLU A 254 16.23 -22.00 -14.06
N ALA A 255 15.36 -22.01 -13.03
CA ALA A 255 14.66 -23.22 -12.58
C ALA A 255 13.38 -23.49 -13.40
N GLN A 256 12.67 -24.56 -13.06
CA GLN A 256 11.36 -24.89 -13.63
C GLN A 256 10.22 -24.22 -12.84
N ASP A 257 9.14 -23.88 -13.53
CA ASP A 257 7.91 -23.41 -12.86
C ASP A 257 7.38 -24.52 -11.94
N ILE A 258 6.81 -24.14 -10.81
CA ILE A 258 6.23 -25.10 -9.86
C ILE A 258 4.77 -24.78 -9.56
N GLU A 259 4.07 -25.75 -8.98
CA GLU A 259 2.72 -25.58 -8.48
C GLU A 259 2.56 -26.32 -7.15
N ILE A 260 2.16 -25.59 -6.11
CA ILE A 260 1.83 -26.19 -4.82
C ILE A 260 0.40 -26.70 -4.91
N ILE A 261 0.23 -28.01 -4.71
CA ILE A 261 -1.04 -28.71 -4.95
C ILE A 261 -1.62 -29.36 -3.70
N GLY A 262 -0.86 -29.44 -2.60
CA GLY A 262 -1.32 -30.08 -1.37
C GLY A 262 -0.54 -29.66 -0.14
N VAL A 263 -1.19 -29.80 1.01
CA VAL A 263 -0.62 -29.60 2.35
C VAL A 263 -1.06 -30.73 3.27
N GLU A 264 -0.13 -31.26 4.05
CA GLU A 264 -0.37 -32.35 4.99
C GLU A 264 0.31 -32.04 6.34
N LEU A 265 -0.35 -32.41 7.43
CA LEU A 265 0.24 -32.47 8.77
C LEU A 265 0.53 -33.92 9.17
N PRO A 266 1.50 -34.16 10.07
CA PRO A 266 1.73 -35.48 10.64
C PRO A 266 0.47 -35.99 11.34
N ALA A 267 0.19 -37.29 11.23
CA ALA A 267 -1.02 -37.92 11.76
C ALA A 267 -1.25 -37.67 13.26
N SER A 268 -0.17 -37.43 14.03
CA SER A 268 -0.23 -37.08 15.45
C SER A 268 -1.01 -35.79 15.74
N PHE A 269 -1.13 -34.88 14.77
CA PHE A 269 -1.82 -33.60 14.93
C PHE A 269 -3.20 -33.55 14.27
N GLY A 270 -3.51 -34.50 13.38
CA GLY A 270 -4.70 -34.47 12.50
C GLY A 270 -6.05 -34.48 13.21
N GLN A 271 -6.10 -34.75 14.53
CA GLN A 271 -7.32 -34.61 15.33
C GLN A 271 -7.49 -33.26 16.03
N SER A 272 -6.42 -32.45 16.10
CA SER A 272 -6.41 -31.16 16.81
C SER A 272 -6.31 -29.99 15.86
N ILE A 273 -5.53 -30.12 14.78
CA ILE A 273 -5.30 -29.09 13.76
C ILE A 273 -5.45 -29.70 12.38
N ASN A 274 -6.09 -28.96 11.49
CA ASN A 274 -6.14 -29.19 10.06
C ASN A 274 -5.56 -27.97 9.33
N LEU A 275 -4.82 -28.20 8.25
CA LEU A 275 -4.37 -27.15 7.34
C LEU A 275 -5.02 -27.37 5.98
N THR A 276 -5.50 -26.29 5.38
CA THR A 276 -6.10 -26.35 4.04
C THR A 276 -5.41 -25.35 3.13
N LEU A 277 -4.98 -25.82 1.97
CA LEU A 277 -4.56 -25.00 0.85
C LEU A 277 -5.82 -24.56 0.10
N PRO A 278 -6.23 -23.27 0.13
CA PRO A 278 -7.52 -22.86 -0.43
C PRO A 278 -7.61 -23.00 -1.96
N GLY A 279 -6.48 -23.05 -2.64
CA GLY A 279 -6.36 -23.30 -4.08
C GLY A 279 -4.91 -23.60 -4.45
N SER A 280 -4.67 -24.28 -5.57
CA SER A 280 -3.29 -24.51 -6.02
C SER A 280 -2.61 -23.18 -6.33
N ALA A 281 -1.30 -23.12 -6.11
CA ALA A 281 -0.51 -21.91 -6.28
C ALA A 281 0.65 -22.15 -7.23
N LYS A 282 0.55 -21.61 -8.45
CA LYS A 282 1.61 -21.67 -9.46
C LYS A 282 2.66 -20.59 -9.20
N ILE A 283 3.93 -20.95 -9.20
CA ILE A 283 5.04 -20.00 -9.02
C ILE A 283 5.94 -20.11 -10.24
N LEU A 284 6.05 -19.01 -10.99
CA LEU A 284 6.90 -18.99 -12.18
C LEU A 284 8.37 -18.87 -11.77
N LYS A 285 9.26 -19.38 -12.61
CA LYS A 285 10.70 -19.14 -12.46
C LYS A 285 11.01 -17.64 -12.39
N GLY A 286 11.86 -17.25 -11.45
CA GLY A 286 12.20 -15.85 -11.14
C GLY A 286 11.15 -15.11 -10.30
N GLN A 287 10.13 -15.79 -9.77
CA GLN A 287 9.10 -15.19 -8.93
C GLN A 287 9.31 -15.53 -7.44
N ILE A 288 8.88 -14.60 -6.57
CA ILE A 288 8.66 -14.82 -5.14
C ILE A 288 7.17 -14.70 -4.87
N ARG A 289 6.58 -15.64 -4.13
CA ARG A 289 5.16 -15.60 -3.73
C ARG A 289 4.97 -16.07 -2.28
N PRO A 290 4.12 -15.40 -1.48
CA PRO A 290 3.64 -15.94 -0.22
C PRO A 290 2.51 -16.93 -0.47
N ILE A 291 2.50 -18.04 0.27
CA ILE A 291 1.51 -19.11 0.12
C ILE A 291 0.67 -19.19 1.38
N ALA A 292 -0.58 -18.78 1.26
CA ALA A 292 -1.53 -18.75 2.37
C ALA A 292 -2.16 -20.13 2.62
N LEU A 293 -2.15 -20.55 3.88
CA LEU A 293 -2.80 -21.76 4.37
C LEU A 293 -3.83 -21.38 5.43
N ARG A 294 -5.01 -22.01 5.36
CA ARG A 294 -6.05 -21.82 6.37
C ARG A 294 -5.84 -22.80 7.51
N VAL A 295 -5.89 -22.30 8.74
CA VAL A 295 -5.78 -23.08 9.97
C VAL A 295 -7.17 -23.41 10.49
N GLY A 296 -7.48 -24.69 10.61
CA GLY A 296 -8.63 -25.18 11.38
C GLY A 296 -8.13 -25.82 12.66
N GLN A 297 -8.67 -25.42 13.81
CA GLN A 297 -8.31 -26.00 15.10
C GLN A 297 -9.56 -26.40 15.89
N THR A 298 -9.55 -27.61 16.45
CA THR A 298 -10.68 -28.18 17.20
C THR A 298 -10.34 -28.51 18.65
N LYS A 299 -9.05 -28.64 18.98
CA LYS A 299 -8.56 -28.94 20.32
C LYS A 299 -7.35 -28.08 20.66
N ALA A 300 -7.18 -27.79 21.94
CA ALA A 300 -6.00 -27.11 22.46
C ALA A 300 -4.72 -27.92 22.17
N LEU A 301 -3.70 -27.22 21.69
CA LEU A 301 -2.35 -27.73 21.50
C LEU A 301 -1.67 -27.96 22.85
N PRO A 302 -0.98 -29.09 23.02
CA PRO A 302 -0.11 -29.28 24.18
C PRO A 302 1.06 -28.27 24.18
N GLY A 303 1.41 -27.75 25.36
CA GLY A 303 2.46 -26.74 25.52
C GLY A 303 3.90 -27.17 25.16
N TYR A 304 4.14 -28.48 24.95
CA TYR A 304 5.44 -28.98 24.48
C TYR A 304 5.61 -28.88 22.96
N VAL A 305 4.54 -28.59 22.21
CA VAL A 305 4.57 -28.50 20.74
C VAL A 305 4.97 -27.09 20.34
N GLN A 306 6.24 -26.87 19.98
CA GLN A 306 6.77 -25.54 19.61
C GLN A 306 6.89 -25.33 18.09
N SER A 307 6.68 -26.39 17.31
CA SER A 307 6.77 -26.37 15.85
C SER A 307 5.89 -27.45 15.23
N LEU A 308 5.48 -27.26 13.98
CA LEU A 308 4.75 -28.25 13.17
C LEU A 308 5.61 -28.66 11.97
N ALA A 309 5.67 -29.95 11.64
CA ALA A 309 6.32 -30.41 10.40
C ALA A 309 5.29 -30.40 9.25
N ILE A 310 5.08 -29.24 8.63
CA ILE A 310 4.10 -29.06 7.56
C ILE A 310 4.69 -29.57 6.25
N LYS A 311 4.04 -30.56 5.65
CA LYS A 311 4.47 -31.16 4.39
C LYS A 311 3.71 -30.55 3.22
N LEU A 312 4.42 -30.04 2.23
CA LEU A 312 3.88 -29.41 1.04
C LEU A 312 4.15 -30.29 -0.18
N THR A 313 3.11 -30.59 -0.95
CA THR A 313 3.20 -31.36 -2.20
C THR A 313 3.32 -30.40 -3.36
N ILE A 314 4.40 -30.54 -4.12
CA ILE A 314 4.82 -29.57 -5.13
C ILE A 314 5.01 -30.29 -6.45
N LYS A 315 4.26 -29.87 -7.46
CA LYS A 315 4.37 -30.36 -8.83
C LYS A 315 5.35 -29.49 -9.60
N ILE A 316 6.29 -30.12 -10.28
CA ILE A 316 7.25 -29.44 -11.16
C ILE A 316 6.74 -29.48 -12.60
N HIS A 317 6.66 -28.32 -13.25
CA HIS A 317 6.22 -28.22 -14.64
C HIS A 317 7.40 -28.36 -15.61
N GLY A 318 7.30 -29.27 -16.58
CA GLY A 318 8.27 -29.43 -17.66
C GLY A 318 9.24 -30.61 -17.54
N SER A 319 9.25 -31.34 -16.41
CA SER A 319 9.88 -32.67 -16.34
C SER A 319 8.97 -33.71 -17.00
N GLY A 320 9.54 -34.59 -17.84
CA GLY A 320 8.77 -35.66 -18.48
C GLY A 320 8.08 -36.53 -17.43
N LYS A 321 6.73 -36.56 -17.46
CA LYS A 321 5.81 -37.10 -16.43
C LYS A 321 5.89 -36.37 -15.07
N GLY A 322 5.13 -35.27 -14.95
CA GLY A 322 4.60 -34.68 -13.72
C GLY A 322 5.27 -35.10 -12.41
N GLU A 323 6.54 -34.73 -12.24
CA GLU A 323 7.30 -35.04 -11.05
C GLU A 323 6.74 -34.26 -9.86
N GLU A 324 6.37 -34.98 -8.81
CA GLU A 324 5.95 -34.40 -7.53
C GLU A 324 7.09 -34.51 -6.52
N LYS A 325 7.42 -33.39 -5.89
CA LYS A 325 8.35 -33.31 -4.76
C LYS A 325 7.61 -32.95 -3.48
N GLN A 326 8.24 -33.30 -2.36
CA GLN A 326 7.75 -32.94 -1.03
C GLN A 326 8.76 -32.00 -0.38
N ALA A 327 8.26 -30.91 0.18
CA ALA A 327 9.03 -30.03 1.06
C ALA A 327 8.42 -30.07 2.46
N ILE A 328 9.26 -30.04 3.49
CA ILE A 328 8.81 -29.96 4.89
C ILE A 328 9.21 -28.59 5.43
N TRP A 329 8.20 -27.82 5.84
CA TRP A 329 8.35 -26.54 6.50
C TRP A 329 8.12 -26.71 7.99
N HIS A 330 8.96 -26.08 8.80
CA HIS A 330 8.93 -26.16 10.27
C HIS A 330 8.64 -24.79 10.90
N PRO A 331 7.41 -24.23 10.79
CA PRO A 331 7.08 -22.99 11.49
C PRO A 331 7.29 -23.13 12.99
N THR A 332 7.73 -22.05 13.63
CA THR A 332 7.83 -21.94 15.09
C THR A 332 6.83 -20.90 15.60
N PHE A 333 6.40 -21.04 16.86
CA PHE A 333 5.43 -20.16 17.50
C PHE A 333 5.57 -20.21 19.02
N ASN A 334 5.20 -19.13 19.71
CA ASN A 334 5.30 -19.06 21.16
C ASN A 334 4.03 -19.59 21.84
N HIS A 335 4.19 -20.18 23.03
CA HIS A 335 3.07 -20.53 23.91
C HIS A 335 2.93 -19.52 25.03
N ILE A 336 1.72 -19.01 25.20
CA ILE A 336 1.34 -18.05 26.22
C ILE A 336 0.18 -18.63 27.01
N ARG A 337 0.15 -18.42 28.33
CA ARG A 337 -0.95 -18.85 29.17
C ARG A 337 -1.66 -17.67 29.81
N THR A 338 -2.96 -17.79 29.98
CA THR A 338 -3.77 -16.77 30.65
C THR A 338 -3.81 -16.93 32.17
N ASP A 339 -3.34 -18.07 32.69
CA ASP A 339 -3.26 -18.36 34.13
C ASP A 339 -1.94 -17.90 34.78
N ASP A 340 -1.06 -17.25 34.01
CA ASP A 340 0.18 -16.70 34.54
C ASP A 340 -0.14 -15.60 35.57
N LYS A 341 0.48 -15.68 36.75
CA LYS A 341 -0.05 -15.10 37.99
C LYS A 341 0.00 -13.56 38.05
N ASP A 342 0.70 -12.92 37.12
CA ASP A 342 0.96 -11.48 37.14
C ASP A 342 0.38 -10.70 35.94
N ARG A 343 0.41 -11.24 34.70
CA ARG A 343 -0.19 -10.61 33.49
C ARG A 343 -0.12 -11.55 32.26
N ILE A 344 -1.08 -11.48 31.34
CA ILE A 344 -0.97 -12.10 30.01
C ILE A 344 0.10 -11.35 29.19
N ALA A 345 1.08 -12.07 28.66
CA ALA A 345 2.13 -11.49 27.81
C ALA A 345 1.55 -10.97 26.47
N PRO A 346 2.16 -9.94 25.85
CA PRO A 346 1.85 -9.55 24.48
C PRO A 346 1.97 -10.75 23.52
N PHE A 347 1.11 -10.81 22.52
CA PHE A 347 1.08 -11.94 21.58
C PHE A 347 0.71 -11.53 20.16
N LYS A 348 1.23 -12.28 19.19
CA LYS A 348 0.99 -12.06 17.76
C LYS A 348 -0.27 -12.79 17.30
N ILE A 349 -1.12 -12.07 16.58
CA ILE A 349 -2.24 -12.66 15.82
C ILE A 349 -1.98 -12.58 14.33
N THR A 350 -2.57 -13.50 13.56
CA THR A 350 -2.54 -13.46 12.09
C THR A 350 -3.95 -13.47 11.52
N PHE A 351 -4.13 -12.78 10.39
CA PHE A 351 -5.42 -12.59 9.74
C PHE A 351 -5.28 -12.38 8.24
N ALA A 352 -6.38 -12.56 7.51
CA ALA A 352 -6.45 -12.21 6.11
C ALA A 352 -6.57 -10.69 5.93
N SER A 353 -5.79 -10.13 5.01
CA SER A 353 -5.78 -8.70 4.67
C SER A 353 -6.10 -8.49 3.18
N PRO A 354 -7.23 -7.84 2.84
CA PRO A 354 -8.34 -7.50 3.74
C PRO A 354 -9.05 -8.75 4.26
N SER A 355 -9.96 -8.59 5.23
CA SER A 355 -10.76 -9.71 5.72
C SER A 355 -11.58 -10.37 4.60
N ILE A 356 -11.51 -11.70 4.51
CA ILE A 356 -12.26 -12.50 3.53
C ILE A 356 -13.03 -13.63 4.21
N THR A 357 -14.12 -14.06 3.59
CA THR A 357 -14.91 -15.22 4.02
C THR A 357 -14.54 -16.50 3.27
N SER A 358 -14.11 -16.37 2.02
CA SER A 358 -13.75 -17.48 1.12
C SER A 358 -12.67 -17.08 0.13
N GLY A 359 -11.94 -18.06 -0.40
CA GLY A 359 -10.88 -17.86 -1.38
C GLY A 359 -9.50 -17.69 -0.74
N VAL A 360 -8.55 -17.24 -1.54
CA VAL A 360 -7.18 -16.92 -1.10
C VAL A 360 -7.14 -15.43 -0.74
N PRO A 361 -6.59 -15.04 0.42
CA PRO A 361 -6.45 -13.62 0.78
C PRO A 361 -5.37 -12.95 -0.06
N ALA A 362 -5.46 -11.62 -0.22
CA ALA A 362 -4.43 -10.87 -0.92
C ALA A 362 -3.08 -10.88 -0.19
N ALA A 363 -3.14 -10.87 1.15
CA ALA A 363 -2.01 -11.10 2.04
C ALA A 363 -2.50 -11.78 3.32
N VAL A 364 -1.62 -12.55 3.96
CA VAL A 364 -1.75 -12.89 5.38
C VAL A 364 -0.91 -11.85 6.12
N SER A 365 -1.53 -11.16 7.06
CA SER A 365 -0.90 -10.09 7.85
C SER A 365 -0.95 -10.45 9.32
N HIS A 366 -0.20 -9.72 10.15
CA HIS A 366 -0.17 -9.90 11.59
C HIS A 366 -0.37 -8.59 12.36
N ALA A 367 -0.72 -8.74 13.64
CA ALA A 367 -0.78 -7.63 14.59
C ALA A 367 -0.32 -8.12 15.96
N MET A 368 0.28 -7.21 16.73
CA MET A 368 0.60 -7.45 18.13
C MET A 368 -0.57 -7.04 19.01
N ILE A 369 -0.96 -7.92 19.93
CA ILE A 369 -2.01 -7.69 20.92
C ILE A 369 -1.35 -7.46 22.27
N LEU A 370 -1.72 -6.36 22.90
CA LEU A 370 -1.24 -5.96 24.22
C LEU A 370 -2.40 -6.07 25.22
N PRO A 371 -2.39 -7.08 26.09
CA PRO A 371 -3.42 -7.26 27.11
C PRO A 371 -3.36 -6.17 28.18
N PRO A 372 -4.52 -5.77 28.76
CA PRO A 372 -4.53 -4.83 29.87
C PRO A 372 -3.84 -5.43 31.11
N PRO A 373 -3.24 -4.58 31.98
CA PRO A 373 -2.57 -5.03 33.20
C PRO A 373 -3.55 -5.55 34.27
N GLN A 374 -4.83 -5.17 34.17
CA GLN A 374 -5.94 -5.63 35.01
C GLN A 374 -7.17 -5.77 34.12
N TRP A 375 -7.97 -6.81 34.31
CA TRP A 375 -9.19 -7.04 33.53
C TRP A 375 -10.35 -7.50 34.43
N PRO A 376 -11.61 -7.23 34.06
CA PRO A 376 -12.76 -7.62 34.88
C PRO A 376 -12.83 -9.15 34.93
N THR A 377 -12.74 -9.77 36.11
CA THR A 377 -12.77 -11.23 36.31
C THR A 377 -14.14 -11.88 36.04
N ASN A 378 -14.91 -11.36 35.08
CA ASN A 378 -16.13 -11.99 34.60
C ASN A 378 -15.77 -13.20 33.71
N LYS A 379 -15.16 -14.23 34.33
CA LYS A 379 -15.29 -15.60 33.81
C LYS A 379 -16.77 -15.94 33.92
N THR A 380 -17.55 -15.75 32.85
CA THR A 380 -18.86 -16.38 32.76
C THR A 380 -18.62 -17.89 32.83
N SER A 381 -18.90 -18.47 33.99
CA SER A 381 -18.96 -19.91 34.17
C SER A 381 -20.18 -20.43 33.41
N SER A 382 -20.06 -20.55 32.10
CA SER A 382 -20.95 -21.41 31.33
C SER A 382 -20.06 -22.29 30.46
N SER A 383 -20.11 -23.59 30.73
CA SER A 383 -19.60 -24.66 29.89
C SER A 383 -20.32 -24.67 28.54
N ALA A 384 -20.14 -23.64 27.73
CA ALA A 384 -20.55 -23.65 26.35
C ALA A 384 -19.45 -24.36 25.55
N SER A 385 -19.77 -25.53 25.02
CA SER A 385 -18.92 -26.22 24.05
C SER A 385 -18.53 -25.24 22.92
N PRO A 386 -17.32 -25.35 22.34
CA PRO A 386 -16.95 -24.55 21.19
C PRO A 386 -17.97 -24.84 20.09
N VAL A 387 -18.77 -23.84 19.72
CA VAL A 387 -19.69 -23.97 18.59
C VAL A 387 -18.82 -24.13 17.36
N ALA A 388 -18.92 -25.28 16.72
CA ALA A 388 -18.38 -25.48 15.38
C ALA A 388 -18.98 -24.39 14.49
N LEU A 389 -18.13 -23.48 14.00
CA LEU A 389 -18.50 -22.51 12.97
C LEU A 389 -18.84 -23.30 11.70
N ALA A 390 -20.12 -23.61 11.56
CA ALA A 390 -20.68 -24.14 10.33
C ALA A 390 -20.54 -23.08 9.24
N SER A 391 -20.03 -23.52 8.10
CA SER A 391 -19.96 -22.80 6.83
C SER A 391 -21.36 -22.39 6.36
N ASP A 392 -21.64 -21.08 6.29
CA ASP A 392 -22.78 -20.53 5.55
C ASP A 392 -22.25 -19.50 4.52
N PRO A 393 -22.49 -19.66 3.21
CA PRO A 393 -21.86 -18.86 2.17
C PRO A 393 -22.72 -17.63 1.85
N GLY A 394 -22.38 -16.50 2.48
CA GLY A 394 -22.96 -15.19 2.18
C GLY A 394 -21.88 -14.19 1.79
N ILE A 395 -21.98 -13.62 0.59
CA ILE A 395 -21.08 -12.62 0.04
C ILE A 395 -21.19 -11.33 0.87
N ILE A 396 -20.18 -11.03 1.71
CA ILE A 396 -20.00 -9.72 2.34
C ILE A 396 -18.88 -9.02 1.60
N HIS A 397 -19.19 -7.89 0.99
CA HIS A 397 -18.17 -6.94 0.57
C HIS A 397 -18.03 -5.88 1.68
N PRO A 398 -17.04 -4.97 1.65
CA PRO A 398 -16.84 -4.01 2.74
C PRO A 398 -18.09 -3.14 2.91
N GLN A 399 -18.87 -3.49 3.92
CA GLN A 399 -20.07 -2.81 4.39
C GLN A 399 -19.78 -2.36 5.83
N PRO A 400 -20.44 -1.28 6.31
CA PRO A 400 -20.28 -0.80 7.67
C PRO A 400 -20.56 -1.93 8.69
N PRO A 401 -19.95 -1.89 9.89
CA PRO A 401 -19.99 -2.98 10.85
C PRO A 401 -21.43 -3.47 11.06
N SER A 402 -21.68 -4.74 10.76
CA SER A 402 -22.97 -5.38 11.01
C SER A 402 -23.16 -5.55 12.51
N THR A 403 -24.16 -4.87 13.06
CA THR A 403 -24.75 -5.22 14.36
C THR A 403 -25.40 -6.59 14.30
N PRO A 404 -25.42 -7.36 15.41
CA PRO A 404 -26.00 -8.70 15.45
C PRO A 404 -27.50 -8.68 15.10
N SER A 405 -27.96 -9.77 14.48
CA SER A 405 -29.34 -10.00 14.04
C SER A 405 -30.40 -9.73 15.12
N ALA A 406 -31.51 -9.10 14.74
CA ALA A 406 -32.64 -8.72 15.60
C ALA A 406 -33.47 -9.90 16.16
N SER A 407 -33.00 -11.14 16.13
CA SER A 407 -33.70 -12.30 16.72
C SER A 407 -33.25 -12.66 18.14
N THR A 408 -32.39 -11.85 18.78
CA THR A 408 -31.94 -12.09 20.17
C THR A 408 -32.38 -11.01 21.17
N GLN A 409 -33.23 -10.05 20.77
CA GLN A 409 -33.67 -8.95 21.64
C GLN A 409 -35.05 -9.12 22.31
N GLN A 410 -35.60 -10.33 22.35
CA GLN A 410 -36.83 -10.62 23.11
C GLN A 410 -36.66 -11.81 24.06
N ALA A 411 -35.67 -11.74 24.96
CA ALA A 411 -35.67 -12.50 26.22
C ALA A 411 -34.60 -11.95 27.19
N ALA A 412 -34.70 -10.67 27.58
CA ALA A 412 -33.86 -10.11 28.65
C ALA A 412 -34.54 -8.93 29.36
N HIS A 413 -35.73 -9.17 29.92
CA HIS A 413 -36.27 -8.31 30.98
C HIS A 413 -36.17 -9.04 32.32
N SER A 414 -34.92 -9.29 32.74
CA SER A 414 -34.48 -9.46 34.13
C SER A 414 -33.08 -10.12 34.17
N ALA A 415 -32.00 -9.32 34.13
CA ALA A 415 -30.66 -9.77 34.56
C ALA A 415 -29.72 -8.55 34.65
N ASN A 416 -28.86 -8.55 35.66
CA ASN A 416 -27.85 -7.54 36.02
C ASN A 416 -27.27 -6.75 34.83
N ALA A 417 -27.21 -5.41 34.96
CA ALA A 417 -26.57 -4.53 34.00
C ALA A 417 -25.09 -4.95 33.82
N ALA A 418 -24.77 -5.50 32.65
CA ALA A 418 -23.39 -5.82 32.30
C ALA A 418 -22.57 -4.52 32.26
N VAL A 419 -21.43 -4.49 32.95
CA VAL A 419 -20.50 -3.37 32.93
C VAL A 419 -20.07 -3.10 31.47
N PRO A 420 -20.18 -1.87 30.96
CA PRO A 420 -19.79 -1.54 29.58
C PRO A 420 -18.31 -1.85 29.34
N LEU A 421 -17.98 -2.53 28.24
CA LEU A 421 -16.59 -2.85 27.88
C LEU A 421 -15.83 -1.58 27.44
N SER A 422 -14.61 -1.43 27.95
CA SER A 422 -13.69 -0.37 27.55
C SER A 422 -13.34 -0.44 26.05
N PRO A 423 -13.21 0.71 25.35
CA PRO A 423 -12.77 0.75 23.95
C PRO A 423 -11.39 0.11 23.75
N VAL A 424 -11.14 -0.40 22.54
CA VAL A 424 -9.83 -0.93 22.15
C VAL A 424 -8.95 0.20 21.62
N LEU A 425 -7.70 0.27 22.07
CA LEU A 425 -6.68 1.15 21.50
C LEU A 425 -6.17 0.55 20.20
N LEU A 426 -6.29 1.27 19.08
CA LEU A 426 -5.70 0.87 17.81
C LEU A 426 -4.50 1.79 17.54
N VAL A 427 -3.30 1.24 17.70
CA VAL A 427 -2.05 2.01 17.82
C VAL A 427 -1.19 1.81 16.57
N LEU A 428 -1.05 2.86 15.78
CA LEU A 428 -0.35 2.83 14.50
C LEU A 428 1.10 3.28 14.65
N HIS A 429 2.02 2.56 13.99
CA HIS A 429 3.46 2.78 14.13
C HIS A 429 4.01 3.89 13.21
N GLY A 430 5.22 4.37 13.53
CA GLY A 430 5.98 5.31 12.71
C GLY A 430 6.52 4.65 11.44
N ALA A 431 7.12 5.44 10.55
CA ALA A 431 7.76 4.90 9.35
C ALA A 431 9.03 4.11 9.71
N GLY A 432 9.19 2.90 9.17
CA GLY A 432 10.32 2.02 9.43
C GLY A 432 10.31 1.36 10.82
N VAL A 433 9.17 1.37 11.52
CA VAL A 433 9.05 0.80 12.88
C VAL A 433 8.46 -0.60 12.81
N ASP A 434 9.17 -1.56 13.40
CA ASP A 434 8.69 -2.93 13.60
C ASP A 434 7.89 -3.03 14.92
N ILE A 435 6.64 -3.47 14.80
CA ILE A 435 5.70 -3.58 15.92
C ILE A 435 6.04 -4.71 16.90
N THR A 436 6.94 -5.63 16.53
CA THR A 436 7.37 -6.75 17.36
C THR A 436 8.50 -6.38 18.32
N LEU A 437 9.13 -5.22 18.11
CA LEU A 437 10.24 -4.74 18.95
C LEU A 437 9.77 -4.43 20.39
N PRO A 438 10.46 -4.96 21.42
CA PRO A 438 10.12 -4.71 22.82
C PRO A 438 10.06 -3.22 23.19
N GLU A 439 10.93 -2.41 22.59
CA GLU A 439 11.01 -0.97 22.84
C GLU A 439 9.71 -0.26 22.40
N TYR A 440 9.16 -0.65 21.25
CA TYR A 440 7.90 -0.10 20.75
C TYR A 440 6.71 -0.59 21.58
N ILE A 441 6.67 -1.88 21.92
CA ILE A 441 5.64 -2.46 22.81
C ILE A 441 5.61 -1.72 24.16
N ALA A 442 6.78 -1.40 24.73
CA ALA A 442 6.90 -0.67 26.00
C ALA A 442 6.48 0.80 25.90
N ALA A 443 6.51 1.41 24.72
CA ALA A 443 6.07 2.78 24.49
C ALA A 443 4.53 2.92 24.46
N VAL A 444 3.80 1.84 24.20
CA VAL A 444 2.33 1.84 24.16
C VAL A 444 1.75 1.92 25.58
N PRO A 445 0.73 2.77 25.82
CA PRO A 445 0.13 2.92 27.14
C PRO A 445 -0.52 1.62 27.64
N SER A 446 -0.19 1.24 28.87
CA SER A 446 -0.79 0.11 29.57
C SER A 446 -1.84 0.61 30.56
N ILE A 447 -3.12 0.49 30.20
CA ILE A 447 -4.24 1.04 30.98
C ILE A 447 -5.16 -0.11 31.44
N PRO A 448 -5.54 -0.19 32.72
CA PRO A 448 -6.50 -1.18 33.21
C PRO A 448 -7.75 -1.26 32.33
N GLU A 449 -8.17 -2.47 31.95
CA GLU A 449 -9.30 -2.78 31.07
C GLU A 449 -9.18 -2.44 29.57
N TYR A 450 -8.17 -1.69 29.14
CA TYR A 450 -7.98 -1.33 27.72
C TYR A 450 -7.04 -2.29 27.01
N TRP A 451 -7.56 -2.98 26.01
CA TRP A 451 -6.76 -3.76 25.06
C TRP A 451 -6.12 -2.84 24.02
N ALA A 452 -4.90 -3.17 23.60
CA ALA A 452 -4.27 -2.52 22.45
C ALA A 452 -4.01 -3.50 21.31
N VAL A 453 -4.25 -3.03 20.08
CA VAL A 453 -3.98 -3.72 18.81
C VAL A 453 -2.98 -2.87 18.03
N LEU A 454 -1.85 -3.47 17.67
CA LEU A 454 -0.79 -2.85 16.89
C LEU A 454 -0.74 -3.55 15.52
N PRO A 455 -1.41 -3.04 14.49
CA PRO A 455 -1.35 -3.60 13.14
C PRO A 455 -0.02 -3.25 12.44
N THR A 456 0.42 -4.09 11.51
CA THR A 456 1.56 -3.78 10.63
C THR A 456 1.20 -2.83 9.50
N GLY A 457 -0.07 -2.70 9.11
CA GLY A 457 -0.40 -1.95 7.89
C GLY A 457 0.24 -2.56 6.64
N ARG A 458 0.41 -3.90 6.64
CA ARG A 458 1.16 -4.76 5.71
C ARG A 458 2.69 -4.79 5.89
N ASN A 459 3.34 -3.71 6.28
CA ASN A 459 4.80 -3.67 6.48
C ASN A 459 5.23 -2.49 7.36
N GLU A 460 6.53 -2.41 7.67
CA GLU A 460 7.15 -1.44 8.58
C GLU A 460 6.96 0.04 8.15
N TRP A 461 6.53 0.30 6.92
CA TRP A 461 6.21 1.64 6.40
C TRP A 461 4.71 1.90 6.25
N GLY A 462 3.89 0.85 6.34
CA GLY A 462 2.44 0.91 6.44
C GLY A 462 1.74 1.58 5.26
N GLU A 463 2.36 1.72 4.08
CA GLU A 463 1.81 2.49 2.93
C GLU A 463 1.28 3.89 3.35
N ASP A 464 1.97 4.59 4.26
CA ASP A 464 1.50 5.87 4.83
C ASP A 464 0.06 5.81 5.43
N TRP A 465 -0.38 4.60 5.77
CA TRP A 465 -1.71 4.22 6.29
C TRP A 465 -2.86 4.42 5.29
N HIS A 466 -2.54 4.47 4.01
CA HIS A 466 -3.49 4.70 2.92
C HIS A 466 -3.96 3.40 2.28
N GLY A 467 -5.06 3.47 1.52
CA GLY A 467 -5.51 2.42 0.62
C GLY A 467 -5.55 1.03 1.27
N GLY A 468 -4.65 0.15 0.85
CA GLY A 468 -4.61 -1.24 1.28
C GLY A 468 -4.16 -1.43 2.73
N SER A 469 -3.24 -0.60 3.23
CA SER A 469 -2.87 -0.57 4.64
C SER A 469 -4.03 -0.14 5.55
N MET A 470 -4.86 0.81 5.12
CA MET A 470 -6.07 1.16 5.88
C MET A 470 -7.03 -0.03 6.02
N LEU A 471 -7.17 -0.84 4.97
CA LEU A 471 -7.98 -2.06 5.01
C LEU A 471 -7.36 -3.11 5.94
N ASP A 472 -6.04 -3.23 5.94
CA ASP A 472 -5.28 -4.10 6.85
C ASP A 472 -5.54 -3.76 8.33
N VAL A 473 -5.47 -2.48 8.67
CA VAL A 473 -5.72 -2.00 10.04
C VAL A 473 -7.13 -2.36 10.53
N TRP A 474 -8.15 -2.14 9.69
CA TRP A 474 -9.52 -2.51 10.06
C TRP A 474 -9.70 -4.03 10.10
N ALA A 475 -9.05 -4.78 9.21
CA ALA A 475 -9.05 -6.23 9.25
C ALA A 475 -8.41 -6.78 10.53
N ALA A 476 -7.30 -6.19 11.00
CA ALA A 476 -6.67 -6.54 12.27
C ALA A 476 -7.64 -6.32 13.45
N ARG A 477 -8.30 -5.17 13.47
CA ARG A 477 -9.24 -4.79 14.51
C ARG A 477 -10.47 -5.72 14.57
N ASP A 478 -10.97 -6.11 13.40
CA ASP A 478 -12.11 -7.01 13.25
C ASP A 478 -11.72 -8.46 13.60
N ALA A 479 -10.56 -8.92 13.11
CA ALA A 479 -10.01 -10.24 13.43
C ALA A 479 -9.78 -10.42 14.93
N PHE A 480 -9.21 -9.43 15.61
CA PHE A 480 -8.98 -9.47 17.06
C PHE A 480 -10.29 -9.75 17.83
N SER A 481 -11.39 -9.11 17.45
CA SER A 481 -12.70 -9.28 18.11
C SER A 481 -13.26 -10.70 17.99
N LEU A 482 -12.85 -11.43 16.95
CA LEU A 482 -13.25 -12.82 16.70
C LEU A 482 -12.28 -13.81 17.35
N ILE A 483 -10.97 -13.60 17.17
CA ILE A 483 -9.91 -14.49 17.64
C ILE A 483 -9.89 -14.57 19.17
N ILE A 484 -10.06 -13.44 19.87
CA ILE A 484 -9.96 -13.37 21.33
C ILE A 484 -11.04 -14.20 22.05
N ARG A 485 -12.13 -14.54 21.36
CA ARG A 485 -13.20 -15.42 21.88
C ARG A 485 -12.73 -16.86 22.09
N ARG A 486 -11.65 -17.30 21.43
CA ARG A 486 -11.08 -18.65 21.60
C ARG A 486 -10.63 -18.91 23.03
N ILE A 487 -10.25 -17.86 23.75
CA ILE A 487 -9.85 -17.92 25.16
C ILE A 487 -10.95 -17.36 26.09
N GLY A 488 -12.20 -17.32 25.63
CA GLY A 488 -13.36 -16.93 26.43
C GLY A 488 -13.47 -15.43 26.71
N MET A 489 -12.79 -14.59 25.92
CA MET A 489 -12.77 -13.14 26.10
C MET A 489 -13.61 -12.41 25.05
N VAL A 490 -14.16 -11.25 25.44
CA VAL A 490 -14.94 -10.36 24.56
C VAL A 490 -14.41 -8.94 24.74
N VAL A 491 -14.30 -8.21 23.63
CA VAL A 491 -13.84 -6.81 23.59
C VAL A 491 -14.93 -5.91 23.01
N SER A 492 -14.88 -4.63 23.35
CA SER A 492 -15.76 -3.60 22.78
C SER A 492 -15.62 -3.55 21.25
N ASP A 493 -16.61 -3.00 20.54
CA ASP A 493 -16.51 -2.64 19.12
C ASP A 493 -15.98 -1.20 18.93
N GLN A 494 -16.02 -0.39 19.99
CA GLN A 494 -15.51 0.97 20.01
C GLN A 494 -13.98 0.98 19.96
N THR A 495 -13.43 1.96 19.24
CA THR A 495 -11.99 2.08 19.01
C THR A 495 -11.50 3.49 19.34
N ILE A 496 -10.35 3.59 19.99
CA ILE A 496 -9.58 4.83 20.15
C ILE A 496 -8.41 4.74 19.18
N MET A 497 -8.30 5.72 18.28
CA MET A 497 -7.19 5.76 17.33
C MET A 497 -5.98 6.42 17.99
N MET A 498 -4.80 5.83 17.85
CA MET A 498 -3.57 6.37 18.41
C MET A 498 -2.39 6.18 17.46
N GLY A 499 -1.41 7.07 17.47
CA GLY A 499 -0.13 6.85 16.80
C GLY A 499 0.83 8.03 16.88
N HIS A 500 2.08 7.81 16.47
CA HIS A 500 3.16 8.80 16.42
C HIS A 500 3.75 8.95 15.00
N SER A 501 4.15 10.15 14.60
CA SER A 501 4.79 10.42 13.29
C SER A 501 3.90 9.97 12.13
N ASN A 502 4.36 9.05 11.27
CA ASN A 502 3.53 8.40 10.25
C ASN A 502 2.26 7.77 10.85
N GLY A 503 2.37 7.12 12.01
CA GLY A 503 1.23 6.56 12.76
C GLY A 503 0.30 7.63 13.33
N GLY A 504 0.82 8.80 13.69
CA GLY A 504 0.02 9.95 14.12
C GLY A 504 -0.80 10.52 12.96
N GLN A 505 -0.18 10.63 11.78
CA GLN A 505 -0.84 10.89 10.50
C GLN A 505 -1.92 9.82 10.21
N GLY A 506 -1.61 8.54 10.45
CA GLY A 506 -2.52 7.42 10.24
C GLY A 506 -3.74 7.51 11.15
N ALA A 507 -3.54 7.91 12.40
CA ALA A 507 -4.63 8.09 13.37
C ALA A 507 -5.62 9.17 12.88
N TRP A 508 -5.11 10.28 12.34
CA TRP A 508 -5.95 11.28 11.65
C TRP A 508 -6.64 10.70 10.42
N HIS A 509 -5.89 10.00 9.58
CA HIS A 509 -6.38 9.44 8.32
C HIS A 509 -7.57 8.51 8.57
N LEU A 510 -7.36 7.44 9.33
CA LEU A 510 -8.37 6.41 9.58
C LEU A 510 -9.58 6.97 10.34
N ALA A 511 -9.35 7.83 11.33
CA ALA A 511 -10.46 8.41 12.08
C ALA A 511 -11.35 9.29 11.19
N ALA A 512 -10.75 10.11 10.33
CA ALA A 512 -11.52 10.98 9.45
C ALA A 512 -12.27 10.22 8.35
N ARG A 513 -11.79 9.04 7.94
CA ARG A 513 -12.47 8.19 6.94
C ARG A 513 -13.52 7.28 7.58
N TYR A 514 -13.36 6.86 8.82
CA TYR A 514 -14.31 5.97 9.53
C TYR A 514 -14.74 6.53 10.90
N PRO A 515 -15.32 7.74 10.95
CA PRO A 515 -15.67 8.39 12.22
C PRO A 515 -16.70 7.58 13.03
N ASP A 516 -17.56 6.80 12.38
CA ASP A 516 -18.50 5.90 13.08
C ASP A 516 -17.82 4.73 13.82
N ARG A 517 -16.53 4.44 13.60
CA ARG A 517 -15.79 3.42 14.37
C ARG A 517 -15.01 4.03 15.53
N VAL A 518 -14.87 5.35 15.57
CA VAL A 518 -13.93 6.05 16.45
C VAL A 518 -14.64 6.70 17.64
N ARG A 519 -14.01 6.54 18.80
CA ARG A 519 -14.44 7.05 20.09
C ARG A 519 -13.73 8.34 20.50
N GLY A 520 -12.45 8.40 20.17
CA GLY A 520 -11.53 9.50 20.38
C GLY A 520 -10.22 9.23 19.64
N VAL A 521 -9.38 10.26 19.50
CA VAL A 521 -8.11 10.18 18.77
C VAL A 521 -6.98 10.73 19.63
N VAL A 522 -5.83 10.05 19.68
CA VAL A 522 -4.57 10.57 20.22
C VAL A 522 -3.53 10.57 19.12
N ALA A 523 -3.23 11.74 18.55
CA ALA A 523 -2.29 11.84 17.44
C ALA A 523 -1.03 12.61 17.88
N ALA A 524 0.12 11.93 17.89
CA ALA A 524 1.40 12.51 18.25
C ALA A 524 2.24 12.81 17.00
N SER A 525 2.78 14.03 16.88
CA SER A 525 3.70 14.47 15.80
C SER A 525 3.30 14.02 14.37
N GLY A 526 2.00 13.99 14.06
CA GLY A 526 1.50 13.55 12.75
C GLY A 526 1.59 14.65 11.69
N TRP A 527 2.11 14.34 10.51
CA TRP A 527 2.12 15.27 9.38
C TRP A 527 0.72 15.43 8.77
N LEU A 528 0.49 16.55 8.08
CA LEU A 528 -0.84 16.98 7.60
C LEU A 528 -1.22 16.33 6.26
N THR A 529 -0.34 16.48 5.28
CA THR A 529 -0.43 15.91 3.93
C THR A 529 0.97 15.50 3.48
N ILE A 530 1.09 14.59 2.52
CA ILE A 530 2.40 14.20 1.94
C ILE A 530 3.07 15.44 1.32
N GLN A 531 2.27 16.30 0.70
CA GLN A 531 2.68 17.48 -0.04
C GLN A 531 3.12 18.63 0.87
N ASP A 532 2.71 18.65 2.13
CA ASP A 532 3.16 19.65 3.11
C ASP A 532 4.28 19.15 4.00
N TYR A 533 4.41 17.82 4.13
CA TYR A 533 5.46 17.17 4.89
C TYR A 533 6.82 17.44 4.24
N VAL A 534 6.97 17.05 2.98
CA VAL A 534 8.06 17.53 2.12
C VAL A 534 7.43 18.24 0.94
N PRO A 535 7.56 19.58 0.86
CA PRO A 535 6.88 20.37 -0.16
C PRO A 535 7.15 19.88 -1.58
N TYR A 536 6.09 19.77 -2.39
CA TYR A 536 6.22 19.45 -3.82
C TYR A 536 6.70 20.66 -4.62
N THR A 537 7.30 21.67 -3.98
CA THR A 537 7.59 22.97 -4.59
C THR A 537 8.60 22.88 -5.72
N GLU A 538 9.59 21.99 -5.53
CA GLU A 538 10.75 21.80 -6.42
C GLU A 538 10.59 20.61 -7.39
N ILE A 539 9.36 20.16 -7.68
CA ILE A 539 9.18 19.08 -8.67
C ILE A 539 9.43 19.62 -10.09
N ASN A 540 10.22 18.91 -10.88
CA ASN A 540 10.63 19.30 -12.23
C ASN A 540 9.43 19.45 -13.19
N SER A 541 8.36 18.68 -12.97
CA SER A 541 7.12 18.70 -13.74
C SER A 541 6.48 20.08 -13.78
N ARG A 542 6.68 20.91 -12.75
CA ARG A 542 6.11 22.28 -12.69
C ARG A 542 6.65 23.22 -13.77
N HIS A 543 7.83 22.95 -14.32
CA HIS A 543 8.41 23.78 -15.38
C HIS A 543 7.76 23.50 -16.74
N TYR A 544 7.11 22.36 -16.92
CA TYR A 544 6.71 21.85 -18.23
C TYR A 544 5.24 21.42 -18.35
N ALA A 545 4.60 21.06 -17.23
CA ALA A 545 3.23 20.58 -17.22
C ALA A 545 2.22 21.74 -17.30
N ASP A 546 1.15 21.54 -18.07
CA ASP A 546 0.02 22.46 -18.09
C ASP A 546 -0.65 22.55 -16.70
N PRO A 547 -1.07 23.75 -16.23
CA PRO A 547 -1.73 23.89 -14.94
C PRO A 547 -2.98 23.02 -14.75
N SER A 548 -3.74 22.75 -15.82
CA SER A 548 -4.91 21.87 -15.78
C SER A 548 -4.50 20.41 -15.60
N LEU A 549 -3.42 19.96 -16.25
CA LEU A 549 -2.81 18.66 -15.98
C LEU A 549 -2.38 18.57 -14.51
N MET A 550 -1.64 19.56 -14.00
CA MET A 550 -1.20 19.59 -12.60
C MET A 550 -2.37 19.53 -11.61
N GLY A 551 -3.51 20.18 -11.92
CA GLY A 551 -4.74 20.08 -11.13
C GLY A 551 -5.33 18.67 -11.10
N ILE A 552 -5.32 17.95 -12.23
CA ILE A 552 -5.78 16.55 -12.32
C ILE A 552 -4.87 15.62 -11.52
N LEU A 553 -3.55 15.78 -11.69
CA LEU A 553 -2.56 14.99 -10.93
C LEU A 553 -2.71 15.25 -9.43
N SER A 554 -2.81 16.51 -9.01
CA SER A 554 -3.06 16.88 -7.60
C SER A 554 -4.34 16.25 -7.07
N SER A 555 -5.40 16.21 -7.89
CA SER A 555 -6.68 15.61 -7.51
C SER A 555 -6.58 14.12 -7.16
N SER A 556 -5.64 13.39 -7.78
CA SER A 556 -5.38 11.97 -7.46
C SER A 556 -4.82 11.74 -6.05
N LEU A 557 -4.29 12.78 -5.40
CA LEU A 557 -3.81 12.70 -4.02
C LEU A 557 -4.89 13.05 -2.99
N SER A 558 -6.06 13.52 -3.42
CA SER A 558 -7.08 14.06 -2.51
C SER A 558 -7.55 13.05 -1.46
N SER A 559 -7.61 11.75 -1.79
CA SER A 559 -7.93 10.69 -0.82
C SER A 559 -6.99 10.65 0.38
N TYR A 560 -5.76 11.11 0.22
CA TYR A 560 -4.66 11.01 1.18
C TYR A 560 -4.42 12.29 1.98
N ASN A 561 -5.05 13.38 1.55
CA ASN A 561 -4.96 14.69 2.20
C ASN A 561 -5.87 14.72 3.44
N ASN A 562 -5.31 14.72 4.65
CA ASN A 562 -6.13 14.65 5.87
C ASN A 562 -6.91 15.93 6.14
N ASP A 563 -6.30 17.08 5.87
CA ASP A 563 -6.91 18.41 5.98
C ASP A 563 -8.29 18.51 5.31
N LEU A 564 -8.44 17.92 4.12
CA LEU A 564 -9.69 17.89 3.37
C LEU A 564 -10.81 17.14 4.11
N TYR A 565 -10.47 16.17 4.97
CA TYR A 565 -11.41 15.27 5.64
C TYR A 565 -11.73 15.68 7.09
N LEU A 566 -11.07 16.70 7.65
CA LEU A 566 -11.20 17.05 9.08
C LEU A 566 -12.62 17.47 9.49
N SER A 567 -13.47 17.88 8.55
CA SER A 567 -14.89 18.12 8.82
C SER A 567 -15.59 16.87 9.41
N ASN A 568 -15.12 15.67 9.02
CA ASN A 568 -15.65 14.39 9.47
C ASN A 568 -15.38 14.13 10.95
N LEU A 569 -14.41 14.83 11.55
CA LEU A 569 -14.03 14.69 12.95
C LEU A 569 -14.57 15.79 13.86
N ALA A 570 -15.24 16.82 13.32
CA ALA A 570 -15.86 17.86 14.14
C ALA A 570 -16.72 17.21 15.24
N ASN A 571 -16.59 17.56 16.51
CA ASN A 571 -17.30 16.94 17.66
C ASN A 571 -16.86 15.52 18.09
N ILE A 572 -15.77 14.96 17.56
CA ILE A 572 -15.10 13.78 18.13
C ILE A 572 -13.93 14.27 19.00
N PRO A 573 -13.75 13.78 20.25
CA PRO A 573 -12.65 14.22 21.10
C PRO A 573 -11.28 13.80 20.55
N ILE A 574 -10.32 14.72 20.53
CA ILE A 574 -8.97 14.53 20.01
C ILE A 574 -7.96 15.16 20.95
N LEU A 575 -6.92 14.41 21.30
CA LEU A 575 -5.71 14.91 21.90
C LEU A 575 -4.58 14.91 20.86
N VAL A 576 -3.97 16.06 20.66
CA VAL A 576 -2.83 16.22 19.77
C VAL A 576 -1.60 16.42 20.64
N VAL A 577 -0.59 15.57 20.49
CA VAL A 577 0.66 15.66 21.27
C VAL A 577 1.78 16.07 20.32
N HIS A 578 2.62 17.03 20.70
CA HIS A 578 3.71 17.47 19.83
C HIS A 578 4.86 18.07 20.64
N GLY A 579 6.11 17.75 20.30
CA GLY A 579 7.28 18.40 20.87
C GLY A 579 7.50 19.80 20.27
N SER A 580 7.78 20.83 21.07
CA SER A 580 7.91 22.20 20.53
C SER A 580 9.13 22.41 19.63
N GLU A 581 10.11 21.50 19.69
CA GLU A 581 11.37 21.52 18.95
C GLU A 581 11.47 20.32 17.98
N ASP A 582 10.33 19.74 17.58
CA ASP A 582 10.27 18.67 16.58
C ASP A 582 10.79 19.17 15.21
N ASP A 583 11.94 18.66 14.81
CA ASP A 583 12.65 18.96 13.56
C ASP A 583 12.46 17.89 12.49
N ASN A 584 11.67 16.85 12.78
CA ASN A 584 11.36 15.81 11.81
C ASN A 584 9.95 15.96 11.27
N VAL A 585 8.95 16.29 12.10
CA VAL A 585 7.63 16.75 11.66
C VAL A 585 7.35 18.07 12.38
N PRO A 586 7.43 19.24 11.73
CA PRO A 586 7.42 20.48 12.47
C PRO A 586 6.05 20.76 13.13
N PRO A 587 6.00 21.40 14.32
CA PRO A 587 4.76 21.62 15.08
C PRO A 587 3.62 22.33 14.33
N ARG A 588 3.96 23.04 13.23
CA ARG A 588 2.99 23.64 12.31
C ARG A 588 1.93 22.64 11.82
N HIS A 589 2.26 21.35 11.68
CA HIS A 589 1.29 20.33 11.23
C HIS A 589 0.18 20.14 12.27
N SER A 590 0.51 19.88 13.53
CA SER A 590 -0.46 19.75 14.62
C SER A 590 -1.24 21.04 14.86
N ARG A 591 -0.59 22.21 14.79
CA ARG A 591 -1.27 23.51 14.88
C ARG A 591 -2.27 23.69 13.74
N SER A 592 -1.95 23.25 12.53
CA SER A 592 -2.85 23.29 11.37
C SER A 592 -4.06 22.36 11.56
N TYR A 593 -3.85 21.13 12.02
CA TYR A 593 -4.94 20.21 12.36
C TYR A 593 -5.93 20.85 13.34
N VAL A 594 -5.43 21.42 14.44
CA VAL A 594 -6.26 22.07 15.47
C VAL A 594 -6.98 23.29 14.92
N ASN A 595 -6.31 24.12 14.11
CA ASN A 595 -6.93 25.29 13.49
C ASN A 595 -8.08 24.91 12.54
N ILE A 596 -7.85 23.95 11.64
CA ILE A 596 -8.85 23.53 10.64
C ILE A 596 -10.06 22.88 11.33
N ILE A 597 -9.84 21.97 12.28
CA ILE A 597 -10.96 21.29 12.97
C ILE A 597 -11.76 22.27 13.85
N SER A 598 -11.08 23.21 14.51
CA SER A 598 -11.74 24.28 15.30
C SER A 598 -12.57 25.19 14.41
N SER A 599 -12.09 25.48 13.19
CA SER A 599 -12.84 26.21 12.17
C SER A 599 -14.10 25.46 11.75
N TRP A 600 -14.01 24.15 11.48
CA TRP A 600 -15.18 23.31 11.18
C TRP A 600 -16.18 23.20 12.34
N ALA A 601 -15.68 23.15 13.57
CA ALA A 601 -16.52 23.14 14.78
C ALA A 601 -17.12 24.54 15.09
N GLY A 602 -16.52 25.61 14.57
CA GLY A 602 -16.87 26.99 14.87
C GLY A 602 -16.66 27.36 16.34
N GLN A 603 -15.55 26.88 16.92
CA GLN A 603 -15.12 27.09 18.31
C GLN A 603 -13.70 27.66 18.31
N GLN A 604 -13.45 28.74 19.07
CA GLN A 604 -12.15 29.43 19.07
C GLN A 604 -11.10 28.77 19.98
N ASP A 605 -11.51 28.21 21.12
CA ASP A 605 -10.63 27.57 22.09
C ASP A 605 -11.19 26.22 22.54
N GLY A 606 -10.33 25.18 22.60
CA GLY A 606 -10.66 23.91 23.23
C GLY A 606 -11.84 23.16 22.59
N GLY A 607 -11.98 23.25 21.26
CA GLY A 607 -13.01 22.52 20.54
C GLY A 607 -12.81 20.99 20.58
N PRO A 608 -13.18 20.23 19.54
CA PRO A 608 -12.98 18.78 19.56
C PRO A 608 -11.51 18.37 19.72
N ALA A 609 -10.55 19.22 19.38
CA ALA A 609 -9.12 18.93 19.48
C ALA A 609 -8.40 19.81 20.50
N ARG A 610 -7.69 19.18 21.44
CA ARG A 610 -6.79 19.82 22.41
C ARG A 610 -5.35 19.60 21.99
N LEU A 611 -4.57 20.68 21.88
CA LEU A 611 -3.12 20.61 21.65
C LEU A 611 -2.36 20.53 22.99
N LEU A 612 -1.60 19.46 23.16
CA LEU A 612 -0.55 19.31 24.15
C LEU A 612 0.81 19.50 23.45
N GLU A 613 1.29 20.74 23.42
CA GLU A 613 2.62 21.05 22.93
C GLU A 613 3.62 21.02 24.10
N VAL A 614 4.60 20.11 24.05
CA VAL A 614 5.54 19.85 25.14
C VAL A 614 6.83 20.64 24.92
N PRO A 615 7.18 21.62 25.78
CA PRO A 615 8.36 22.45 25.59
C PRO A 615 9.66 21.64 25.57
N LYS A 616 10.58 22.03 24.67
CA LYS A 616 11.94 21.47 24.53
C LYS A 616 12.02 19.98 24.16
N LYS A 617 10.89 19.39 23.75
CA LYS A 617 10.89 18.02 23.21
C LYS A 617 11.01 18.07 21.70
N GLY A 618 11.86 17.20 21.16
CA GLY A 618 12.00 16.95 19.73
C GLY A 618 10.96 15.96 19.21
N HIS A 619 11.30 15.21 18.16
CA HIS A 619 10.36 14.30 17.49
C HIS A 619 9.88 13.14 18.37
N TRP A 620 10.77 12.52 19.15
CA TRP A 620 10.46 11.36 19.99
C TRP A 620 10.97 11.54 21.41
N TRP A 621 10.25 11.00 22.40
CA TRP A 621 10.68 10.88 23.80
C TRP A 621 9.89 9.79 24.54
N ASP A 622 10.44 9.26 25.64
CA ASP A 622 10.05 7.98 26.28
C ASP A 622 8.57 7.80 26.67
N ASP A 623 7.83 8.89 26.88
CA ASP A 623 6.44 8.86 27.33
C ASP A 623 5.48 9.59 26.38
N VAL A 624 5.88 9.89 25.14
CA VAL A 624 5.04 10.63 24.17
C VAL A 624 3.64 10.05 23.98
N LEU A 625 3.50 8.73 23.92
CA LEU A 625 2.20 8.03 23.78
C LEU A 625 1.55 7.63 25.11
N ARG A 626 2.25 7.79 26.24
CA ARG A 626 1.82 7.24 27.54
C ARG A 626 1.99 8.20 28.72
N SER A 627 2.17 9.49 28.46
CA SER A 627 2.20 10.52 29.49
C SER A 627 0.90 10.55 30.29
N ASP A 628 0.95 11.07 31.52
CA ASP A 628 -0.22 11.12 32.41
C ASP A 628 -1.42 11.82 31.75
N GLN A 629 -1.18 12.88 30.98
CA GLN A 629 -2.23 13.62 30.27
C GLN A 629 -2.86 12.82 29.13
N VAL A 630 -2.09 11.93 28.47
CA VAL A 630 -2.63 11.02 27.46
C VAL A 630 -3.50 9.95 28.12
N ILE A 631 -3.03 9.37 29.23
CA ILE A 631 -3.77 8.35 29.97
C ILE A 631 -5.06 8.94 30.57
N GLU A 632 -4.99 10.14 31.14
CA GLU A 632 -6.14 10.88 31.67
C GLU A 632 -7.17 11.15 30.56
N PHE A 633 -6.72 11.68 29.41
CA PHE A 633 -7.61 11.91 28.27
C PHE A 633 -8.34 10.63 27.83
N ILE A 634 -7.64 9.48 27.75
CA ILE A 634 -8.24 8.20 27.36
C ILE A 634 -9.32 7.77 28.36
N LYS A 635 -9.03 7.87 29.66
CA LYS A 635 -9.96 7.47 30.73
C LYS A 635 -11.19 8.38 30.80
N ASP A 636 -11.02 9.65 30.49
CA ASP A 636 -12.06 10.68 30.60
C ASP A 636 -12.92 10.82 29.32
N LEU A 637 -12.73 9.95 28.31
CA LEU A 637 -13.49 10.02 27.07
C LEU A 637 -15.02 9.86 27.34
N PRO A 638 -15.86 10.87 27.03
CA PRO A 638 -17.28 10.88 27.39
C PRO A 638 -18.08 9.94 26.51
N HIS A 639 -19.01 9.09 26.99
CA HIS A 639 -19.72 8.07 26.18
C HIS A 639 -20.12 8.49 24.76
N LYS A 640 -20.06 7.56 23.79
CA LYS A 640 -20.35 7.88 22.39
C LYS A 640 -21.82 8.28 22.26
N LYS A 641 -22.06 9.50 21.78
CA LYS A 641 -23.40 10.02 21.50
C LYS A 641 -24.12 9.15 20.48
N SER A 642 -25.44 9.01 20.64
CA SER A 642 -26.30 8.38 19.63
C SER A 642 -26.23 9.13 18.30
N TRP A 643 -26.63 8.48 17.20
CA TRP A 643 -26.64 9.12 15.89
C TRP A 643 -27.54 10.35 15.84
N ASP A 644 -28.72 10.31 16.46
CA ASP A 644 -29.60 11.48 16.57
C ASP A 644 -28.94 12.65 17.30
N GLU A 645 -28.27 12.40 18.42
CA GLU A 645 -27.56 13.45 19.15
C GLU A 645 -26.43 14.06 18.32
N GLN A 646 -25.69 13.25 17.56
CA GLN A 646 -24.66 13.74 16.64
C GLN A 646 -25.27 14.57 15.50
N ARG A 647 -26.35 14.10 14.88
CA ARG A 647 -27.07 14.81 13.80
C ARG A 647 -27.72 16.10 14.28
N LYS A 648 -28.16 16.19 15.54
CA LYS A 648 -28.74 17.42 16.13
C LYS A 648 -27.71 18.54 16.27
N VAL A 649 -26.44 18.19 16.54
CA VAL A 649 -25.33 19.16 16.57
C VAL A 649 -25.01 19.65 15.16
N GLY A 650 -25.09 18.75 14.17
CA GLY A 650 -24.80 19.02 12.78
C GLY A 650 -23.32 18.86 12.45
N PHE A 651 -23.02 18.46 11.21
CA PHE A 651 -21.66 18.25 10.71
C PHE A 651 -21.61 18.26 9.18
N THR A 652 -20.40 18.28 8.62
CA THR A 652 -20.15 18.11 7.18
C THR A 652 -19.36 16.83 6.96
N LEU A 653 -19.91 15.91 6.16
CA LEU A 653 -19.24 14.70 5.71
C LEU A 653 -18.54 14.96 4.37
N THR A 654 -17.24 14.75 4.32
CA THR A 654 -16.38 15.00 3.18
C THR A 654 -15.72 13.71 2.71
N THR A 655 -15.66 13.51 1.39
CA THR A 655 -14.87 12.43 0.78
C THR A 655 -14.44 12.79 -0.64
N ALA A 656 -13.20 12.45 -1.01
CA ALA A 656 -12.73 12.46 -2.40
C ALA A 656 -12.89 11.09 -3.08
N ASN A 657 -13.01 10.01 -2.30
CA ASN A 657 -13.27 8.66 -2.78
C ASN A 657 -14.25 7.93 -1.85
N PRO A 658 -15.53 7.78 -2.25
CA PRO A 658 -16.55 7.11 -1.45
C PRO A 658 -16.24 5.66 -1.05
N GLN A 659 -15.34 4.96 -1.76
CA GLN A 659 -14.96 3.59 -1.43
C GLN A 659 -13.92 3.48 -0.31
N GLU A 660 -13.20 4.58 -0.04
CA GLU A 660 -12.20 4.66 1.02
C GLU A 660 -12.76 5.37 2.28
N SER A 661 -14.06 5.68 2.30
CA SER A 661 -14.71 6.40 3.40
C SER A 661 -15.95 5.67 3.89
N GLY A 662 -16.07 5.51 5.20
CA GLY A 662 -17.25 5.03 5.89
C GLY A 662 -18.30 6.12 6.13
N GLY A 663 -19.30 5.78 6.94
CA GLY A 663 -20.34 6.70 7.35
C GLY A 663 -19.99 7.52 8.59
N ARG A 664 -20.80 8.54 8.82
CA ARG A 664 -20.86 9.30 10.07
C ARG A 664 -22.29 9.47 10.53
N ALA A 665 -22.56 9.09 11.77
CA ALA A 665 -23.88 9.08 12.36
C ALA A 665 -24.91 8.40 11.44
N GLY A 666 -24.55 7.25 10.84
CA GLY A 666 -25.43 6.50 9.93
C GLY A 666 -25.74 7.19 8.59
N VAL A 667 -24.96 8.19 8.18
CA VAL A 667 -25.00 8.82 6.85
C VAL A 667 -23.70 8.53 6.12
N ARG A 668 -23.76 8.09 4.86
CA ARG A 668 -22.58 7.83 4.02
C ARG A 668 -22.75 8.40 2.62
N ILE A 669 -21.70 9.00 2.06
CA ILE A 669 -21.63 9.30 0.63
C ILE A 669 -21.16 8.04 -0.10
N VAL A 670 -21.89 7.62 -1.14
CA VAL A 670 -21.55 6.39 -1.91
C VAL A 670 -21.26 6.65 -3.38
N GLU A 671 -21.61 7.83 -3.90
CA GLU A 671 -21.31 8.21 -5.28
C GLU A 671 -21.18 9.74 -5.41
N LEU A 672 -20.19 10.18 -6.18
CA LEU A 672 -19.93 11.58 -6.53
C LEU A 672 -20.55 11.92 -7.90
N ASP A 673 -20.87 13.19 -8.12
CA ASP A 673 -21.37 13.66 -9.42
C ASP A 673 -20.25 13.62 -10.48
N ILE A 674 -19.07 14.12 -10.10
CA ILE A 674 -17.84 14.17 -10.90
C ILE A 674 -16.74 13.45 -10.11
N PRO A 675 -16.39 12.20 -10.46
CA PRO A 675 -15.24 11.52 -9.90
C PRO A 675 -13.94 12.31 -10.11
N GLY A 676 -13.02 12.22 -9.14
CA GLY A 676 -11.80 13.02 -9.11
C GLY A 676 -11.96 14.40 -8.47
N ARG A 677 -13.19 14.81 -8.11
CA ARG A 677 -13.44 16.03 -7.33
C ARG A 677 -13.92 15.68 -5.92
N ILE A 678 -13.61 16.54 -4.95
CA ILE A 678 -14.08 16.35 -3.57
C ILE A 678 -15.61 16.48 -3.48
N GLY A 679 -16.24 15.59 -2.73
CA GLY A 679 -17.65 15.64 -2.35
C GLY A 679 -17.84 16.09 -0.91
N ARG A 680 -18.84 16.94 -0.66
CA ARG A 680 -19.23 17.40 0.69
C ARG A 680 -20.73 17.30 0.88
N LEU A 681 -21.15 16.75 2.01
CA LEU A 681 -22.53 16.64 2.45
C LEU A 681 -22.69 17.28 3.83
N ASP A 682 -23.37 18.42 3.88
CA ASP A 682 -23.82 19.06 5.09
C ASP A 682 -25.02 18.32 5.65
N VAL A 683 -24.91 17.85 6.90
CA VAL A 683 -25.98 17.18 7.65
C VAL A 683 -26.36 18.08 8.82
N ASN A 684 -27.52 18.74 8.73
CA ASN A 684 -27.98 19.74 9.72
C ASN A 684 -26.90 20.80 10.05
N ALA A 685 -26.05 21.15 9.08
CA ALA A 685 -24.89 22.00 9.32
C ALA A 685 -25.31 23.36 9.90
N ARG A 686 -24.49 23.90 10.81
CA ARG A 686 -24.76 25.13 11.58
C ARG A 686 -25.20 26.31 10.72
N GLN A 687 -24.62 26.46 9.54
CA GLN A 687 -24.86 27.56 8.60
C GLN A 687 -26.24 27.52 7.92
N TRP A 688 -26.91 26.36 7.94
CA TRP A 688 -28.19 26.12 7.28
C TRP A 688 -29.32 25.72 8.23
N LYS A 689 -29.03 25.73 9.54
CA LYS A 689 -29.90 25.16 10.56
C LYS A 689 -31.21 25.95 10.70
N ASP A 690 -32.29 25.40 10.16
CA ASP A 690 -33.64 25.73 10.61
C ASP A 690 -33.95 24.92 11.87
N SER A 691 -34.42 25.57 12.93
CA SER A 691 -34.80 24.91 14.19
C SER A 691 -36.13 24.16 14.11
N ASP A 692 -36.59 23.80 12.91
CA ASP A 692 -37.89 23.17 12.67
C ASP A 692 -37.87 21.68 13.06
N PRO A 693 -38.57 21.28 14.14
CA PRO A 693 -38.63 19.88 14.56
C PRO A 693 -39.28 18.96 13.52
N ALA A 694 -40.04 19.50 12.56
CA ALA A 694 -40.66 18.74 11.46
C ALA A 694 -39.67 18.37 10.35
N LYS A 695 -38.47 18.94 10.33
CA LYS A 695 -37.39 18.61 9.37
C LYS A 695 -36.15 18.07 10.13
N PRO A 696 -36.20 16.84 10.65
CA PRO A 696 -35.12 16.30 11.49
C PRO A 696 -33.78 16.10 10.76
N LEU A 697 -33.78 16.18 9.42
CA LEU A 697 -32.60 15.99 8.57
C LEU A 697 -32.63 16.97 7.38
N ASP A 698 -31.85 18.05 7.46
CA ASP A 698 -31.48 18.91 6.32
C ASP A 698 -30.16 18.40 5.72
N LEU A 699 -30.18 18.09 4.42
CA LEU A 699 -29.07 17.52 3.67
C LEU A 699 -28.78 18.37 2.45
N ARG A 700 -27.59 18.99 2.42
CA ARG A 700 -27.12 19.79 1.27
C ARG A 700 -25.75 19.31 0.86
N GLY A 701 -25.48 19.22 -0.44
CA GLY A 701 -24.19 18.69 -0.87
C GLY A 701 -23.67 19.25 -2.19
N THR A 702 -22.34 19.30 -2.26
CA THR A 702 -21.56 19.68 -3.45
C THR A 702 -20.86 18.43 -3.97
N ASN A 703 -21.01 18.15 -5.27
CA ASN A 703 -20.43 16.98 -5.93
C ASN A 703 -20.82 15.63 -5.29
N VAL A 704 -22.09 15.49 -4.85
CA VAL A 704 -22.62 14.28 -4.23
C VAL A 704 -23.83 13.82 -5.03
N LYS A 705 -23.74 12.62 -5.60
CA LYS A 705 -24.77 12.02 -6.43
C LYS A 705 -25.69 11.10 -5.64
N ARG A 706 -25.11 10.22 -4.80
CA ARG A 706 -25.86 9.26 -3.98
C ARG A 706 -25.31 9.17 -2.56
N ILE A 707 -26.23 8.95 -1.63
CA ILE A 707 -25.95 8.72 -0.20
C ILE A 707 -26.70 7.49 0.30
N GLU A 708 -26.19 6.93 1.39
CA GLU A 708 -26.86 5.90 2.18
C GLU A 708 -27.22 6.46 3.56
N LEU A 709 -28.42 6.14 4.03
CA LEU A 709 -28.90 6.40 5.39
C LEU A 709 -29.24 5.08 6.07
N VAL A 710 -28.73 4.88 7.28
CA VAL A 710 -29.12 3.77 8.14
C VAL A 710 -30.22 4.24 9.08
N SER A 711 -31.38 3.57 9.02
CA SER A 711 -32.48 3.78 9.96
C SER A 711 -32.05 3.37 11.37
N GLN A 712 -32.14 4.30 12.32
CA GLN A 712 -31.74 4.05 13.70
C GLN A 712 -32.66 3.04 14.42
N GLN A 713 -33.92 2.93 14.00
CA GLN A 713 -34.90 2.04 14.64
C GLN A 713 -34.89 0.61 14.08
N SER A 714 -34.64 0.46 12.78
CA SER A 714 -34.71 -0.84 12.11
C SER A 714 -33.36 -1.38 11.64
N GLY A 715 -32.29 -0.58 11.72
CA GLY A 715 -30.98 -0.89 11.13
C GLY A 715 -31.00 -0.97 9.60
N LYS A 716 -32.15 -0.70 8.95
CA LYS A 716 -32.32 -0.85 7.51
C LYS A 716 -31.56 0.25 6.77
N LEU A 717 -30.75 -0.15 5.80
CA LEU A 717 -30.07 0.73 4.87
C LEU A 717 -31.06 1.23 3.79
N GLN A 718 -31.04 2.52 3.53
CA GLN A 718 -31.79 3.16 2.45
C GLN A 718 -30.84 4.00 1.59
N THR A 719 -30.97 3.92 0.28
CA THR A 719 -30.18 4.72 -0.67
C THR A 719 -31.00 5.89 -1.18
N PHE A 720 -30.37 7.05 -1.28
CA PHE A 720 -30.98 8.26 -1.81
C PHE A 720 -30.10 8.85 -2.90
N ARG A 721 -30.73 9.34 -3.96
CA ARG A 721 -30.08 10.07 -5.04
C ARG A 721 -30.46 11.55 -4.98
N LYS A 722 -29.50 12.42 -5.31
CA LYS A 722 -29.76 13.86 -5.45
C LYS A 722 -30.74 14.13 -6.59
N SER A 723 -31.75 14.96 -6.32
CA SER A 723 -32.76 15.35 -7.31
C SER A 723 -32.13 16.06 -8.51
N SER A 724 -32.70 15.88 -9.71
CA SER A 724 -32.28 16.58 -10.94
C SER A 724 -32.48 18.09 -10.86
N SER A 725 -33.40 18.58 -10.04
CA SER A 725 -33.56 20.01 -9.74
C SER A 725 -32.40 20.58 -8.90
N GLY A 726 -31.50 19.72 -8.41
CA GLY A 726 -30.45 20.08 -7.45
C GLY A 726 -30.96 20.28 -6.01
N ILE A 727 -32.27 20.25 -5.80
CA ILE A 727 -32.95 20.50 -4.51
C ILE A 727 -33.60 19.21 -4.03
N GLY A 728 -33.16 18.71 -2.87
CA GLY A 728 -33.73 17.53 -2.20
C GLY A 728 -33.15 16.18 -2.65
N TRP A 729 -33.62 15.13 -1.98
CA TRP A 729 -33.16 13.75 -2.14
C TRP A 729 -34.34 12.83 -2.44
N ILE A 730 -34.15 11.92 -3.39
CA ILE A 730 -35.17 10.95 -3.82
C ILE A 730 -34.72 9.58 -3.32
N GLN A 731 -35.57 8.90 -2.54
CA GLN A 731 -35.30 7.53 -2.13
C GLN A 731 -35.29 6.63 -3.36
N GLU A 732 -34.20 5.89 -3.56
CA GLU A 732 -34.14 4.83 -4.56
C GLU A 732 -34.48 3.51 -3.85
N ASP A 733 -35.61 2.92 -4.21
CA ASP A 733 -35.88 1.52 -3.87
C ASP A 733 -35.00 0.67 -4.78
N VAL A 734 -33.77 0.39 -4.35
CA VAL A 734 -32.83 -0.45 -5.10
C VAL A 734 -33.36 -1.89 -5.04
N PRO A 735 -33.96 -2.45 -6.11
CA PRO A 735 -34.27 -3.86 -6.12
C PRO A 735 -32.93 -4.57 -6.30
N ILE A 736 -32.68 -5.61 -5.52
CA ILE A 736 -31.51 -6.49 -5.69
C ILE A 736 -31.47 -7.09 -7.12
N MET A 737 -32.55 -6.96 -7.90
CA MET A 737 -32.65 -7.37 -9.30
C MET A 737 -33.42 -6.33 -10.14
N GLY A 738 -32.73 -5.35 -10.74
CA GLY A 738 -33.29 -4.33 -11.66
C GLY A 738 -32.26 -3.26 -12.07
N PRO A 739 -32.43 -2.53 -13.21
CA PRO A 739 -31.33 -1.97 -14.01
C PRO A 739 -30.78 -0.62 -13.51
N LEU A 740 -30.48 -0.49 -12.21
CA LEU A 740 -29.61 0.57 -11.71
C LEU A 740 -28.23 -0.03 -11.49
N THR A 741 -27.25 0.43 -12.28
CA THR A 741 -25.85 0.04 -12.13
C THR A 741 -25.36 0.54 -10.77
N LEU A 742 -24.78 -0.37 -9.97
CA LEU A 742 -24.08 -0.01 -8.73
C LEU A 742 -23.04 1.08 -9.03
N PRO A 743 -22.77 2.01 -8.08
CA PRO A 743 -21.69 2.98 -8.25
C PRO A 743 -20.40 2.27 -8.66
N ARG A 744 -19.68 2.84 -9.64
CA ARG A 744 -18.42 2.25 -10.07
C ARG A 744 -17.40 2.20 -8.95
N ALA A 745 -16.41 1.32 -9.10
CA ALA A 745 -15.18 1.46 -8.35
C ALA A 745 -14.43 2.75 -8.74
N TYR A 746 -14.00 3.50 -7.74
CA TYR A 746 -13.30 4.76 -7.90
C TYR A 746 -11.80 4.48 -7.90
N GLY A 747 -11.07 5.12 -8.82
CA GLY A 747 -9.62 5.23 -8.72
C GLY A 747 -9.22 6.31 -7.70
N PRO A 748 -7.98 6.81 -7.71
CA PRO A 748 -6.99 6.74 -8.81
C PRO A 748 -6.33 5.37 -8.99
N ILE A 749 -5.41 5.25 -9.97
CA ILE A 749 -4.71 3.99 -10.31
C ILE A 749 -4.18 3.22 -9.09
N ILE A 750 -3.67 3.91 -8.07
CA ILE A 750 -3.17 3.29 -6.81
C ILE A 750 -4.21 2.42 -6.08
N ARG A 751 -5.51 2.63 -6.33
CA ARG A 751 -6.61 1.78 -5.81
C ARG A 751 -6.48 0.31 -6.23
N ILE A 752 -5.71 0.01 -7.28
CA ILE A 752 -5.43 -1.37 -7.69
C ILE A 752 -4.75 -2.19 -6.57
N LEU A 753 -4.05 -1.55 -5.64
CA LEU A 753 -3.39 -2.19 -4.49
C LEU A 753 -4.35 -2.61 -3.36
N SER A 754 -5.59 -2.11 -3.39
CA SER A 754 -6.66 -2.52 -2.47
C SER A 754 -7.44 -3.70 -3.05
N THR A 755 -6.74 -4.81 -3.25
CA THR A 755 -7.28 -6.06 -3.79
C THR A 755 -7.82 -6.97 -2.68
N ALA A 756 -8.90 -7.71 -2.94
CA ALA A 756 -9.50 -8.63 -1.97
C ALA A 756 -8.85 -10.02 -1.95
N GLY A 757 -8.16 -10.39 -3.04
CA GLY A 757 -7.41 -11.64 -3.18
C GLY A 757 -6.10 -11.41 -3.93
N PRO A 758 -5.34 -12.47 -4.27
CA PRO A 758 -4.13 -12.36 -5.06
C PRO A 758 -4.36 -11.56 -6.34
N MET A 759 -3.45 -10.65 -6.64
CA MET A 759 -3.55 -9.86 -7.86
C MET A 759 -3.23 -10.75 -9.07
N THR A 760 -4.11 -10.79 -10.06
CA THR A 760 -3.87 -11.61 -11.25
C THR A 760 -3.27 -10.76 -12.37
N ILE A 761 -2.05 -11.08 -12.77
CA ILE A 761 -1.33 -10.45 -13.88
C ILE A 761 -1.52 -11.32 -15.13
N ILE A 762 -2.26 -10.79 -16.11
CA ILE A 762 -2.57 -11.46 -17.37
C ILE A 762 -1.63 -10.92 -18.45
N CYS A 763 -0.73 -11.79 -18.92
CA CYS A 763 0.21 -11.46 -19.98
C CYS A 763 0.29 -12.60 -21.02
N PRO A 764 0.50 -12.29 -22.31
CA PRO A 764 0.67 -13.30 -23.34
C PRO A 764 2.06 -13.96 -23.21
N ASP A 765 2.32 -14.98 -24.02
CA ASP A 765 3.64 -15.63 -24.09
C ASP A 765 4.67 -14.77 -24.86
N SER A 766 4.99 -13.60 -24.31
CA SER A 766 6.00 -12.67 -24.82
C SER A 766 7.09 -12.49 -23.77
N PRO A 767 8.39 -12.68 -24.10
CA PRO A 767 9.49 -12.48 -23.15
C PRO A 767 9.46 -11.10 -22.48
N ARG A 768 9.15 -10.05 -23.25
CA ARG A 768 9.10 -8.66 -22.74
C ARG A 768 7.96 -8.45 -21.76
N LEU A 769 6.74 -8.85 -22.13
CA LEU A 769 5.56 -8.68 -21.28
C LEU A 769 5.66 -9.57 -20.01
N ARG A 770 6.26 -10.75 -20.13
CA ARG A 770 6.56 -11.62 -18.98
C ARG A 770 7.62 -10.99 -18.04
N ASP A 771 8.65 -10.33 -18.56
CA ASP A 771 9.62 -9.60 -17.73
C ASP A 771 8.93 -8.48 -16.95
N ILE A 772 8.09 -7.67 -17.61
CA ILE A 772 7.29 -6.62 -16.94
C ILE A 772 6.33 -7.22 -15.90
N ALA A 773 5.67 -8.34 -16.20
CA ALA A 773 4.80 -9.02 -15.23
C ALA A 773 5.57 -9.43 -13.97
N LYS A 774 6.79 -9.98 -14.12
CA LYS A 774 7.65 -10.34 -12.99
C LYS A 774 8.18 -9.13 -12.24
N LYS A 775 8.49 -8.03 -12.93
CA LYS A 775 8.85 -6.75 -12.30
C LYS A 775 7.74 -6.29 -11.37
N ILE A 776 6.51 -6.19 -11.88
CA ILE A 776 5.33 -5.78 -11.11
C ILE A 776 5.07 -6.76 -9.96
N ALA A 777 5.11 -8.07 -10.19
CA ALA A 777 4.89 -9.08 -9.15
C ALA A 777 5.89 -8.95 -7.98
N HIS A 778 7.17 -8.76 -8.28
CA HIS A 778 8.21 -8.54 -7.27
C HIS A 778 7.97 -7.24 -6.50
N ASP A 779 7.65 -6.15 -7.20
CA ASP A 779 7.42 -4.85 -6.57
C ASP A 779 6.17 -4.87 -5.66
N LEU A 780 5.10 -5.56 -6.06
CA LEU A 780 3.91 -5.78 -5.23
C LEU A 780 4.24 -6.50 -3.92
N TYR A 781 5.14 -7.49 -3.96
CA TYR A 781 5.52 -8.22 -2.75
C TYR A 781 6.49 -7.42 -1.87
N LEU A 782 7.51 -6.78 -2.48
CA LEU A 782 8.51 -5.97 -1.78
C LEU A 782 7.87 -4.76 -1.07
N TYR A 783 6.98 -4.02 -1.74
CA TYR A 783 6.41 -2.78 -1.20
C TYR A 783 5.07 -2.95 -0.49
N HIS A 784 4.32 -4.03 -0.77
CA HIS A 784 2.94 -4.18 -0.29
C HIS A 784 2.62 -5.55 0.33
N ARG A 785 3.57 -6.49 0.34
CA ARG A 785 3.36 -7.90 0.77
C ARG A 785 2.19 -8.61 0.06
N LEU A 786 1.82 -8.13 -1.12
CA LEU A 786 0.69 -8.67 -1.88
C LEU A 786 1.12 -9.90 -2.66
N ASP A 787 0.29 -10.96 -2.62
CA ASP A 787 0.41 -12.09 -3.53
C ASP A 787 -0.01 -11.71 -4.94
N SER A 788 0.67 -12.30 -5.94
CA SER A 788 0.35 -12.11 -7.36
C SER A 788 0.49 -13.38 -8.18
N ASP A 789 -0.55 -13.71 -8.96
CA ASP A 789 -0.57 -14.83 -9.89
C ASP A 789 -0.29 -14.33 -11.31
N ILE A 790 0.69 -14.92 -12.01
CA ILE A 790 1.00 -14.56 -13.41
C ILE A 790 0.47 -15.66 -14.32
N ILE A 791 -0.51 -15.31 -15.17
CA ILE A 791 -1.18 -16.26 -16.06
C ILE A 791 -1.13 -15.82 -17.52
N GLY A 792 -1.23 -16.80 -18.41
CA GLY A 792 -1.34 -16.59 -19.85
C GLY A 792 -2.69 -15.94 -20.22
N ASP A 793 -2.73 -15.17 -21.30
CA ASP A 793 -3.95 -14.55 -21.82
C ASP A 793 -5.07 -15.55 -22.14
N ARG A 794 -4.74 -16.70 -22.74
CA ARG A 794 -5.69 -17.81 -22.99
C ARG A 794 -6.22 -18.42 -21.69
N GLU A 795 -5.35 -18.61 -20.70
CA GLU A 795 -5.76 -19.10 -19.39
C GLU A 795 -6.69 -18.11 -18.71
N GLY A 796 -6.41 -16.80 -18.79
CA GLY A 796 -7.29 -15.75 -18.29
C GLY A 796 -8.68 -15.80 -18.92
N LEU A 797 -8.78 -15.99 -20.24
CA LEU A 797 -10.07 -16.17 -20.93
C LEU A 797 -10.80 -17.44 -20.48
N MET A 798 -10.08 -18.54 -20.27
CA MET A 798 -10.66 -19.79 -19.77
C MET A 798 -11.18 -19.63 -18.34
N ARG A 799 -10.43 -18.97 -17.46
CA ARG A 799 -10.86 -18.68 -16.08
C ARG A 799 -12.09 -17.76 -16.06
N VAL A 800 -12.17 -16.77 -16.96
CA VAL A 800 -13.40 -15.97 -17.13
C VAL A 800 -14.58 -16.84 -17.54
N ALA A 801 -14.40 -17.72 -18.55
CA ALA A 801 -15.48 -18.56 -19.06
C ALA A 801 -16.01 -19.57 -18.01
N LYS A 802 -15.18 -19.93 -17.03
CA LYS A 802 -15.52 -20.86 -15.94
C LYS A 802 -15.89 -20.18 -14.62
N ASP A 803 -15.86 -18.84 -14.56
CA ASP A 803 -16.03 -18.07 -13.32
C ASP A 803 -14.96 -18.36 -12.24
N GLU A 804 -13.73 -18.62 -12.68
CA GLU A 804 -12.58 -19.01 -11.84
C GLU A 804 -11.52 -17.89 -11.69
N LEU A 805 -11.78 -16.68 -12.19
CA LEU A 805 -10.79 -15.58 -12.14
C LEU A 805 -10.62 -15.01 -10.72
N GLY A 806 -11.58 -15.24 -9.83
CA GLY A 806 -11.56 -14.75 -8.45
C GLY A 806 -11.99 -13.29 -8.30
N GLN A 807 -11.81 -12.76 -7.08
CA GLN A 807 -12.18 -11.38 -6.70
C GLN A 807 -10.96 -10.46 -6.56
N GLY A 808 -9.75 -10.95 -6.84
CA GLY A 808 -8.54 -10.12 -6.86
C GLY A 808 -8.57 -9.10 -7.99
N ASN A 809 -7.84 -8.00 -7.84
CA ASN A 809 -7.68 -7.02 -8.91
C ASN A 809 -6.82 -7.60 -10.06
N LEU A 810 -7.00 -7.07 -11.27
CA LEU A 810 -6.30 -7.54 -12.47
C LEU A 810 -5.27 -6.52 -12.95
N VAL A 811 -4.12 -7.01 -13.40
CA VAL A 811 -3.18 -6.24 -14.22
C VAL A 811 -3.08 -6.93 -15.58
N ILE A 812 -3.31 -6.19 -16.65
CA ILE A 812 -3.38 -6.72 -18.00
C ILE A 812 -2.31 -6.01 -18.83
N LEU A 813 -1.42 -6.79 -19.43
CA LEU A 813 -0.27 -6.26 -20.15
C LEU A 813 -0.39 -6.52 -21.65
N GLY A 814 -0.21 -5.49 -22.46
CA GLY A 814 -0.15 -5.56 -23.92
C GLY A 814 -1.47 -5.21 -24.62
N ARG A 815 -1.35 -4.83 -25.89
CA ARG A 815 -2.45 -4.37 -26.74
C ARG A 815 -3.34 -5.53 -27.23
N PRO A 816 -4.50 -5.24 -27.83
CA PRO A 816 -5.33 -6.26 -28.49
C PRO A 816 -4.63 -7.14 -29.54
N ASP A 817 -3.62 -6.62 -30.24
CA ASP A 817 -2.84 -7.38 -31.22
C ASP A 817 -1.78 -8.30 -30.60
N GLU A 818 -1.47 -8.12 -29.31
CA GLU A 818 -0.46 -8.87 -28.57
C GLU A 818 -1.07 -9.82 -27.51
N ASN A 819 -2.22 -9.43 -26.94
CA ASN A 819 -2.88 -10.10 -25.83
C ASN A 819 -4.37 -10.36 -26.15
N LEU A 820 -4.73 -11.64 -26.22
CA LEU A 820 -6.10 -12.09 -26.53
C LEU A 820 -7.13 -11.65 -25.49
N TYR A 821 -6.72 -11.56 -24.22
CA TYR A 821 -7.56 -11.06 -23.14
C TYR A 821 -7.86 -9.57 -23.32
N THR A 822 -6.85 -8.75 -23.63
CA THR A 822 -7.03 -7.33 -23.93
C THR A 822 -7.98 -7.13 -25.10
N ASN A 823 -7.83 -7.90 -26.19
CA ASN A 823 -8.71 -7.84 -27.34
C ASN A 823 -10.18 -8.13 -26.96
N TRP A 824 -10.41 -9.19 -26.19
CA TRP A 824 -11.75 -9.52 -25.71
C TRP A 824 -12.33 -8.43 -24.80
N MET A 825 -11.53 -7.92 -23.85
CA MET A 825 -11.94 -6.90 -22.87
C MET A 825 -12.31 -5.58 -23.54
N ILE A 826 -11.48 -5.07 -24.45
CA ILE A 826 -11.72 -3.79 -25.13
C ILE A 826 -12.94 -3.85 -26.05
N ARG A 827 -13.21 -5.00 -26.69
CA ARG A 827 -14.42 -5.20 -27.52
C ARG A 827 -15.73 -5.13 -26.74
N GLN A 828 -15.70 -5.24 -25.41
CA GLN A 828 -16.89 -5.02 -24.58
C GLN A 828 -17.36 -3.56 -24.56
N GLY A 829 -16.52 -2.61 -25.02
CA GLY A 829 -16.91 -1.21 -25.16
C GLY A 829 -17.21 -0.50 -23.83
N LYS A 830 -16.61 -0.97 -22.71
CA LYS A 830 -16.84 -0.40 -21.38
C LYS A 830 -16.09 0.92 -21.11
N LEU A 831 -15.05 1.20 -21.89
CA LEU A 831 -14.31 2.47 -21.88
C LEU A 831 -14.36 3.11 -23.27
N PRO A 832 -14.24 4.44 -23.38
CA PRO A 832 -14.03 5.14 -24.64
C PRO A 832 -12.58 4.99 -25.13
N LEU A 833 -12.09 3.75 -25.19
CA LEU A 833 -10.72 3.38 -25.56
C LEU A 833 -10.74 2.42 -26.75
N ARG A 834 -9.95 2.71 -27.79
CA ARG A 834 -9.84 1.85 -28.99
C ARG A 834 -8.40 1.74 -29.47
N PHE A 835 -8.10 0.64 -30.14
CA PHE A 835 -6.80 0.36 -30.77
C PHE A 835 -7.05 -0.03 -32.24
N PRO A 836 -7.24 0.94 -33.16
CA PRO A 836 -7.66 0.64 -34.53
C PRO A 836 -6.58 -0.09 -35.34
N THR A 837 -5.31 0.23 -35.09
CA THR A 837 -4.15 -0.36 -35.77
C THR A 837 -3.00 -0.53 -34.78
N LYS A 838 -1.94 -1.22 -35.20
CA LYS A 838 -0.66 -1.23 -34.47
C LYS A 838 -0.13 0.20 -34.36
N GLY A 839 0.36 0.57 -33.17
CA GLY A 839 0.95 1.89 -32.92
C GLY A 839 -0.02 3.07 -32.85
N VAL A 840 -1.34 2.85 -32.86
CA VAL A 840 -2.34 3.91 -32.72
C VAL A 840 -3.34 3.55 -31.63
N MET A 841 -3.62 4.47 -30.72
CA MET A 841 -4.68 4.33 -29.72
C MET A 841 -5.61 5.55 -29.79
N LEU A 842 -6.88 5.37 -29.46
CA LEU A 842 -7.85 6.45 -29.34
C LEU A 842 -8.44 6.48 -27.95
N VAL A 843 -8.48 7.67 -27.34
CA VAL A 843 -9.17 7.92 -26.08
C VAL A 843 -10.21 9.02 -26.32
N ASN A 844 -11.49 8.68 -26.17
CA ASN A 844 -12.62 9.57 -26.49
C ASN A 844 -12.48 10.21 -27.89
N ASP A 845 -12.23 9.37 -28.90
CA ASP A 845 -11.97 9.74 -30.30
C ASP A 845 -10.72 10.61 -30.57
N LYS A 846 -9.96 10.99 -29.55
CA LYS A 846 -8.66 11.66 -29.71
C LYS A 846 -7.58 10.65 -30.05
N VAL A 847 -6.82 10.92 -31.12
CA VAL A 847 -5.85 9.97 -31.70
C VAL A 847 -4.47 10.18 -31.08
N VAL A 848 -3.86 9.10 -30.60
CA VAL A 848 -2.46 9.07 -30.15
C VAL A 848 -1.68 8.06 -30.98
N TYR A 849 -0.78 8.57 -31.81
CA TYR A 849 0.03 7.80 -32.76
C TYR A 849 1.54 8.01 -32.54
N ASP A 850 1.92 8.74 -31.49
CA ASP A 850 3.30 9.03 -31.17
C ASP A 850 4.09 7.74 -30.88
N ARG A 851 5.29 7.68 -31.45
CA ARG A 851 6.29 6.65 -31.11
C ARG A 851 6.70 6.81 -29.65
N GLY A 852 6.78 5.71 -28.92
CA GLY A 852 7.05 5.74 -27.48
C GLY A 852 5.87 6.18 -26.61
N ALA A 853 4.66 6.33 -27.16
CA ALA A 853 3.47 6.57 -26.34
C ALA A 853 3.04 5.31 -25.60
N GLY A 854 2.81 5.43 -24.30
CA GLY A 854 2.35 4.37 -23.42
C GLY A 854 1.09 4.77 -22.67
N LEU A 855 0.15 3.84 -22.51
CA LEU A 855 -1.08 3.99 -21.76
C LEU A 855 -1.04 3.13 -20.50
N ILE A 856 -1.43 3.74 -19.37
CA ILE A 856 -1.85 3.04 -18.17
C ILE A 856 -3.28 3.51 -17.82
N THR A 857 -4.21 2.59 -17.60
CA THR A 857 -5.61 2.95 -17.31
C THR A 857 -6.29 1.92 -16.42
N LEU A 858 -7.11 2.38 -15.47
CA LEU A 858 -8.12 1.57 -14.82
C LEU A 858 -9.23 1.19 -15.80
N HIS A 859 -9.82 0.04 -15.57
CA HIS A 859 -10.95 -0.53 -16.30
C HIS A 859 -11.87 -1.26 -15.30
N PRO A 860 -13.19 -1.34 -15.54
CA PRO A 860 -14.07 -2.20 -14.75
C PRO A 860 -13.54 -3.64 -14.73
N HIS A 861 -13.50 -4.29 -13.57
CA HIS A 861 -13.16 -5.71 -13.54
C HIS A 861 -14.15 -6.52 -14.38
N THR A 862 -13.64 -7.55 -15.05
CA THR A 862 -14.35 -8.25 -16.13
C THR A 862 -15.45 -9.16 -15.60
N THR A 863 -15.28 -9.70 -14.39
CA THR A 863 -16.24 -10.60 -13.72
C THR A 863 -16.76 -10.09 -12.36
N SER A 864 -16.22 -8.98 -11.82
CA SER A 864 -16.58 -8.46 -10.49
C SER A 864 -16.89 -6.98 -10.59
N SER A 865 -17.97 -6.54 -9.94
CA SER A 865 -18.33 -5.12 -9.90
C SER A 865 -17.57 -4.33 -8.83
N ARG A 866 -16.88 -5.02 -7.91
CA ARG A 866 -16.22 -4.40 -6.75
C ARG A 866 -14.70 -4.36 -6.86
N SER A 867 -14.15 -5.15 -7.77
CA SER A 867 -12.72 -5.18 -8.07
C SER A 867 -12.41 -4.28 -9.26
N LEU A 868 -11.12 -3.99 -9.46
CA LEU A 868 -10.59 -3.17 -10.53
C LEU A 868 -9.71 -4.01 -11.46
N ALA A 869 -9.66 -3.61 -12.72
CA ALA A 869 -8.63 -4.03 -13.66
C ALA A 869 -7.76 -2.82 -14.03
N MET A 870 -6.50 -3.05 -14.35
CA MET A 870 -5.56 -2.06 -14.87
C MET A 870 -4.94 -2.58 -16.17
N LEU A 871 -5.03 -1.80 -17.24
CA LEU A 871 -4.39 -2.09 -18.53
C LEU A 871 -3.12 -1.24 -18.67
N ILE A 872 -2.02 -1.89 -19.03
CA ILE A 872 -0.76 -1.26 -19.44
C ILE A 872 -0.48 -1.68 -20.89
N ALA A 873 -0.34 -0.71 -21.79
CA ALA A 873 -0.10 -0.95 -23.21
C ALA A 873 0.79 0.14 -23.82
N GLY A 874 1.67 -0.23 -24.76
CA GLY A 874 2.47 0.71 -25.54
C GLY A 874 1.94 0.88 -26.96
N ASN A 875 2.32 1.94 -27.67
CA ASN A 875 2.31 1.95 -29.14
C ASN A 875 3.51 1.18 -29.71
N ASP A 876 4.58 1.05 -28.93
CA ASP A 876 5.78 0.24 -29.16
C ASP A 876 6.40 -0.17 -27.80
N ASP A 877 7.54 -0.85 -27.83
CA ASP A 877 8.22 -1.35 -26.63
C ASP A 877 8.68 -0.22 -25.69
N LEU A 878 9.04 0.93 -26.23
CA LEU A 878 9.42 2.10 -25.44
C LEU A 878 8.20 2.63 -24.68
N GLY A 879 7.07 2.81 -25.36
CA GLY A 879 5.82 3.24 -24.73
C GLY A 879 5.35 2.27 -23.66
N LEU A 880 5.51 0.96 -23.92
CA LEU A 880 5.19 -0.07 -22.93
C LEU A 880 6.07 0.05 -21.67
N GLU A 881 7.37 0.23 -21.81
CA GLU A 881 8.27 0.41 -20.64
C GLU A 881 7.96 1.70 -19.88
N LEU A 882 7.70 2.81 -20.59
CA LEU A 882 7.34 4.08 -19.96
C LEU A 882 6.02 3.99 -19.18
N ALA A 883 5.01 3.32 -19.73
CA ALA A 883 3.74 3.11 -19.02
C ALA A 883 3.88 2.14 -17.85
N ALA A 884 4.67 1.08 -17.99
CA ALA A 884 4.91 0.10 -16.92
C ALA A 884 5.58 0.75 -15.69
N ARG A 885 6.46 1.72 -15.89
CA ARG A 885 7.08 2.51 -14.81
C ARG A 885 6.08 3.31 -13.97
N LEU A 886 4.91 3.62 -14.54
CA LEU A 886 3.82 4.30 -13.83
C LEU A 886 2.99 3.34 -12.95
N SER A 887 3.33 2.04 -12.90
CA SER A 887 2.65 1.10 -12.01
C SER A 887 2.73 1.60 -10.55
N PRO A 888 1.62 1.61 -9.80
CA PRO A 888 1.59 2.19 -8.46
C PRO A 888 2.29 1.26 -7.48
N ILE A 889 3.47 1.66 -7.01
CA ILE A 889 4.25 0.91 -6.00
C ILE A 889 4.56 1.74 -4.75
N ARG A 890 4.26 3.05 -4.80
CA ARG A 890 4.60 4.03 -3.76
C ARG A 890 3.45 5.02 -3.61
N THR A 891 3.17 5.38 -2.37
CA THR A 891 2.21 6.43 -2.00
C THR A 891 2.69 7.80 -2.47
N GLY A 892 1.76 8.72 -2.65
CA GLY A 892 2.08 10.09 -3.08
C GLY A 892 2.44 10.26 -4.56
N VAL A 893 2.45 9.19 -5.37
CA VAL A 893 2.65 9.30 -6.83
C VAL A 893 1.31 9.67 -7.48
N PRO A 894 1.18 10.87 -8.11
CA PRO A 894 -0.11 11.41 -8.50
C PRO A 894 -0.58 10.95 -9.89
N ILE A 895 -1.00 9.69 -10.02
CA ILE A 895 -1.55 9.16 -11.29
C ILE A 895 -3.07 8.99 -11.15
N PRO A 896 -3.90 9.61 -12.02
CA PRO A 896 -5.37 9.54 -11.93
C PRO A 896 -5.90 8.18 -12.43
N ASP A 897 -7.14 8.07 -12.93
CA ASP A 897 -7.66 6.78 -13.42
C ASP A 897 -6.94 6.31 -14.69
N TRP A 898 -6.40 7.23 -15.50
CA TRP A 898 -5.63 6.91 -16.71
C TRP A 898 -4.58 7.98 -17.02
N ALA A 899 -3.48 7.57 -17.63
CA ALA A 899 -2.43 8.45 -18.13
C ALA A 899 -1.82 7.89 -19.42
N ILE A 900 -1.45 8.79 -20.33
CA ILE A 900 -0.71 8.51 -21.55
C ILE A 900 0.63 9.23 -21.46
N VAL A 901 1.71 8.48 -21.35
CA VAL A 901 3.08 8.98 -21.23
C VAL A 901 3.79 8.92 -22.57
N GLY A 902 4.62 9.92 -22.88
CA GLY A 902 5.48 9.92 -24.06
C GLY A 902 6.97 10.04 -23.72
N PRO A 903 7.88 9.93 -24.71
CA PRO A 903 9.33 9.98 -24.49
C PRO A 903 9.82 11.25 -23.80
N GLN A 904 9.09 12.37 -23.95
CA GLN A 904 9.46 13.64 -23.31
C GLN A 904 9.37 13.59 -21.78
N ALA A 905 8.58 12.67 -21.20
CA ALA A 905 8.46 12.53 -19.75
C ALA A 905 9.82 12.23 -19.10
N ARG A 906 10.73 11.57 -19.83
CA ARG A 906 12.09 11.24 -19.38
C ARG A 906 12.85 12.43 -18.78
N TRP A 907 12.60 13.65 -19.25
CA TRP A 907 13.22 14.87 -18.71
C TRP A 907 12.21 15.96 -18.32
N LYS A 908 10.95 15.91 -18.80
CA LYS A 908 9.89 16.86 -18.42
C LYS A 908 9.03 16.40 -17.22
N GLY A 909 9.26 15.19 -16.71
CA GLY A 909 8.36 14.57 -15.74
C GLY A 909 6.94 14.47 -16.31
N ALA A 910 5.94 14.84 -15.51
CA ALA A 910 4.55 14.82 -15.94
C ALA A 910 4.25 15.80 -17.09
N GLY A 911 5.08 16.83 -17.31
CA GLY A 911 4.95 17.72 -18.47
C GLY A 911 5.26 17.05 -19.82
N GLY A 912 5.71 15.79 -19.82
CA GLY A 912 5.82 14.96 -21.02
C GLY A 912 4.66 13.99 -21.23
N PHE A 913 3.56 14.13 -20.47
CA PHE A 913 2.34 13.34 -20.69
C PHE A 913 1.59 13.86 -21.92
N ILE A 914 1.03 12.93 -22.69
CA ILE A 914 0.14 13.20 -23.83
C ILE A 914 -1.30 13.43 -23.35
N GLY A 915 -1.68 12.77 -22.25
CA GLY A 915 -2.99 12.95 -21.63
C GLY A 915 -3.08 12.28 -20.26
N ALA A 916 -4.00 12.75 -19.42
CA ALA A 916 -4.33 12.11 -18.14
C ALA A 916 -5.72 12.51 -17.67
N GLY A 917 -6.38 11.67 -16.88
CA GLY A 917 -7.70 12.01 -16.37
C GLY A 917 -8.36 10.95 -15.49
N PHE A 918 -9.57 11.29 -15.07
CA PHE A 918 -10.51 10.39 -14.39
C PHE A 918 -11.59 9.92 -15.36
N TRP A 919 -12.15 8.74 -15.14
CA TRP A 919 -13.38 8.34 -15.83
C TRP A 919 -14.62 8.93 -15.12
N ASP A 920 -15.75 9.06 -15.82
CA ASP A 920 -17.00 9.52 -15.20
C ASP A 920 -17.65 8.42 -14.33
N GLY A 921 -18.81 8.68 -13.73
CA GLY A 921 -19.51 7.71 -12.87
C GLY A 921 -19.92 6.40 -13.56
N HIS A 922 -19.89 6.34 -14.90
CA HIS A 922 -20.25 5.19 -15.72
C HIS A 922 -19.07 4.69 -16.59
N TRP A 923 -17.84 5.02 -16.20
CA TRP A 923 -16.61 4.65 -16.93
C TRP A 923 -16.49 5.30 -18.33
N GLY A 924 -17.26 6.36 -18.60
CA GLY A 924 -17.15 7.21 -19.78
C GLY A 924 -16.13 8.35 -19.62
N TRP A 925 -16.02 9.18 -20.66
CA TRP A 925 -15.15 10.35 -20.64
C TRP A 925 -15.63 11.42 -19.65
N ASN A 926 -14.74 11.89 -18.78
CA ASN A 926 -15.04 12.94 -17.82
C ASN A 926 -14.44 14.27 -18.29
N GLU A 927 -15.23 15.07 -19.00
CA GLU A 927 -14.80 16.36 -19.56
C GLU A 927 -14.18 17.28 -18.50
N ALA A 928 -14.72 17.25 -17.29
CA ALA A 928 -14.33 18.12 -16.20
C ALA A 928 -13.01 17.72 -15.52
N MET A 929 -12.52 16.50 -15.78
CA MET A 929 -11.36 15.88 -15.12
C MET A 929 -10.49 15.09 -16.11
N SER A 930 -10.45 15.51 -17.37
CA SER A 930 -9.62 14.91 -18.42
C SER A 930 -8.82 15.98 -19.15
N TRP A 931 -7.54 15.73 -19.37
CA TRP A 931 -6.64 16.62 -20.09
C TRP A 931 -5.89 15.84 -21.17
N MET A 932 -5.65 16.50 -22.30
CA MET A 932 -4.86 16.01 -23.43
C MET A 932 -4.05 17.19 -23.97
N ASP A 933 -2.77 16.96 -24.30
CA ASP A 933 -1.89 17.97 -24.91
C ASP A 933 -2.44 18.44 -26.27
N ARG A 934 -3.06 17.52 -27.03
CA ARG A 934 -3.52 17.71 -28.41
C ARG A 934 -4.85 17.02 -28.68
#